data_AF-A0A8T3E732-F1
#
_entry.id   AF-A0A8T3E732-F1
#
_cell.length_a   1.000
_cell.length_b   1.000
_cell.length_c   1.000
_cell.angle_alpha   90.00
_cell.angle_beta   90.00
_cell.angle_gamma   90.00
#
_symmetry.space_group_name_H-M   'P 1'
#
loop_
_entity.id
_entity.type
_entity.pdbx_description
1 polymer ?
#
loop_
_entity_poly.entity_id
_entity_poly.type
_entity_poly.pdbx_seq_one_letter_code
_entity_poly.pdbx_strand_id
1 'polypeptide(L)'
;MDKILEAVMMSPHSKVVKQGMVRRVVESAPQPLDRSQCRAMFHVSTRLFLLGDSQFKRDAGREVLEAFARHHQLEFEEFFNVRFILGLMRDGYPPLGRRSPQIFLYLQTGLRFVADTPSAPDLFHLLQIEVLRIVCERPGPELCEQLAGLLSRCPRCVPSGNLQTVFCQQLIQTIRLFQCNSQLDDDIVTFLERVTKTSGMLQTVWRTNVATILPSLKELFIVISTPGEGGNVPSNALASVVQYVPLELMEGAVRNLTNDKNISDAQMLTAICRMIDWLSWPFTKNTDKWVIALMKGVAVVKKCVILIEVTLAKIEEVFAKLFYPIVREGAFSVLSYLLLSFQQSPEAFHLLLCQIPPLVSCLSAEGTDSARQCLQQLVELVHCLLVRFTGFPDLYQPVLEAIKDFPGPSEERVKQVLSQGAWTPQRADQVSLCHRLAPKSETGKTGLVNLGNTCYMNSIIQALFMATDFRVAVMSLKNCDLLPLMGKLQRLFAFLQHSQRPAISPDSFLAASTPAWFTPGSQQDCSEYLKYLLDRLHEEEKKSGHKGRGLSETQAGRTLINRMFGGKMVTRIRCLRCQNVSQREEAFSDLSLALPPPNHRRDGSFIISPSPAVVEGVGPASVPMAATMPPLHPRGTSPSPSPGPGREGGGADKRGDVRVVLPVDAVAVETVGSLERVEPPIVNEELMGASPSAPRGAAQTDSDATLSVPDLINFFLTPEMLTGDNKYRCQRCSSLQNAEKVVEMTEGPHYLILTLLRFSFNLATMRRRKILDNISIPLVLKIPVRLPPRRPETVGAGQGGSGAEGSAYVSLTYDLASVVVHSGLSSESGHYYCYARECDSEKPPAGGAGEDTDTAADDPQARVAPSAPSNGSGSRWYLFNDTRVSYSSFEAVSNVTAHFPKDTAYVMLYQMRSPRQPEAGDRRAAMAVEDLRDGESLDRELIEAIAKDNTLHIQEQERGVRHRAALSPSTAEPPVWLKDPRRREQRPGISPGVSGEQRSGVALPAW
;
A
#
# COMPACT_ATOMS: atom_id res chain seq x y z
N MET A 1 65.32 47.21 -20.25
CA MET A 1 65.19 45.75 -20.53
C MET A 1 63.81 45.43 -21.08
N ASP A 2 62.75 45.88 -20.40
CA ASP A 2 61.41 46.17 -20.92
C ASP A 2 61.26 46.30 -22.47
N LYS A 3 61.98 47.22 -23.14
CA LYS A 3 61.89 47.42 -24.60
C LYS A 3 62.39 46.24 -25.42
N ILE A 4 63.39 45.52 -24.92
CA ILE A 4 63.93 44.31 -25.55
C ILE A 4 62.90 43.18 -25.41
N LEU A 5 62.31 43.02 -24.22
CA LEU A 5 61.23 42.05 -24.01
C LEU A 5 60.02 42.34 -24.90
N GLU A 6 59.58 43.60 -24.96
CA GLU A 6 58.49 44.07 -25.82
C GLU A 6 58.77 43.77 -27.30
N ALA A 7 59.93 44.16 -27.83
CA ALA A 7 60.31 43.91 -29.22
C ALA A 7 60.45 42.41 -29.52
N VAL A 8 61.10 41.62 -28.65
CA VAL A 8 61.30 40.18 -28.86
C VAL A 8 59.98 39.42 -28.82
N MET A 9 59.01 39.80 -27.97
CA MET A 9 57.68 39.17 -27.97
C MET A 9 56.88 39.48 -29.24
N MET A 10 57.06 40.65 -29.85
CA MET A 10 56.40 41.04 -31.11
C MET A 10 57.15 40.55 -32.37
N SER A 11 58.41 40.17 -32.26
CA SER A 11 59.24 39.66 -33.37
C SER A 11 58.72 38.36 -34.01
N PRO A 12 59.12 38.02 -35.25
CA PRO A 12 58.87 36.71 -35.86
C PRO A 12 59.83 35.60 -35.38
N HIS A 13 60.70 35.84 -34.37
CA HIS A 13 61.67 34.85 -33.92
C HIS A 13 61.02 33.58 -33.34
N SER A 14 61.76 32.46 -33.41
CA SER A 14 61.31 31.15 -32.93
C SER A 14 61.06 31.14 -31.41
N LYS A 15 60.21 30.21 -30.95
CA LYS A 15 59.90 30.05 -29.52
C LYS A 15 61.17 29.85 -28.67
N VAL A 16 62.15 29.11 -29.17
CA VAL A 16 63.43 28.85 -28.47
C VAL A 16 64.23 30.15 -28.29
N VAL A 17 64.36 30.98 -29.33
CA VAL A 17 65.05 32.29 -29.23
C VAL A 17 64.31 33.22 -28.26
N LYS A 18 62.98 33.27 -28.35
CA LYS A 18 62.15 34.06 -27.44
C LYS A 18 62.30 33.60 -25.98
N GLN A 19 62.29 32.30 -25.72
CA GLN A 19 62.46 31.74 -24.38
C GLN A 19 63.86 32.01 -23.82
N GLY A 20 64.91 31.89 -24.65
CA GLY A 20 66.28 32.26 -24.26
C GLY A 20 66.44 33.74 -23.89
N MET A 21 65.70 34.63 -24.56
CA MET A 21 65.66 36.06 -24.20
C MET A 21 64.84 36.33 -22.94
N VAL A 22 63.67 35.70 -22.77
CA VAL A 22 62.86 35.80 -21.53
C VAL A 22 63.68 35.34 -20.33
N ARG A 23 64.38 34.21 -20.45
CA ARG A 23 65.31 33.71 -19.43
C ARG A 23 66.39 34.73 -19.06
N ARG A 24 67.04 35.37 -20.03
CA ARG A 24 68.02 36.43 -19.77
C ARG A 24 67.42 37.68 -19.12
N VAL A 25 66.15 38.00 -19.39
CA VAL A 25 65.44 39.10 -18.70
C VAL A 25 65.16 38.71 -17.24
N VAL A 26 64.71 37.48 -16.98
CA VAL A 26 64.54 36.94 -15.62
C VAL A 26 65.88 36.90 -14.86
N GLU A 27 66.96 36.45 -15.49
CA GLU A 27 68.32 36.42 -14.93
C GLU A 27 68.89 37.83 -14.65
N SER A 28 68.32 38.89 -15.24
CA SER A 28 68.68 40.29 -14.93
C SER A 28 67.91 40.91 -13.75
N ALA A 29 66.84 40.28 -13.26
CA ALA A 29 65.99 40.79 -12.17
C ALA A 29 66.70 41.07 -10.82
N PRO A 30 67.81 40.39 -10.44
CA PRO A 30 68.54 40.72 -9.20
C PRO A 30 69.39 41.99 -9.26
N GLN A 31 69.49 42.66 -10.41
CA GLN A 31 70.32 43.87 -10.56
C GLN A 31 69.61 45.10 -9.95
N PRO A 32 70.33 46.05 -9.33
CA PRO A 32 69.72 47.29 -8.85
C PRO A 32 69.26 48.13 -10.05
N LEU A 33 67.97 48.48 -10.06
CA LEU A 33 67.30 49.25 -11.12
C LEU A 33 66.63 50.48 -10.50
N ASP A 34 66.43 51.52 -11.31
CA ASP A 34 65.69 52.69 -10.85
C ASP A 34 64.16 52.46 -10.85
N ARG A 35 63.44 53.25 -10.05
CA ARG A 35 61.98 53.16 -9.88
C ARG A 35 61.19 53.29 -11.19
N SER A 36 61.72 54.00 -12.19
CA SER A 36 61.10 54.09 -13.53
C SER A 36 61.35 52.84 -14.37
N GLN A 37 62.53 52.23 -14.27
CA GLN A 37 62.88 50.96 -14.92
C GLN A 37 62.06 49.79 -14.37
N CYS A 38 61.93 49.69 -13.04
CA CYS A 38 61.06 48.70 -12.39
C CYS A 38 59.61 48.86 -12.85
N ARG A 39 59.08 50.09 -12.81
CA ARG A 39 57.71 50.40 -13.25
C ARG A 39 57.48 50.13 -14.74
N ALA A 40 58.45 50.43 -15.60
CA ALA A 40 58.38 50.10 -17.03
C ALA A 40 58.33 48.59 -17.25
N MET A 41 59.15 47.82 -16.52
CA MET A 41 59.11 46.35 -16.57
C MET A 41 57.76 45.81 -16.09
N PHE A 42 57.23 46.30 -14.95
CA PHE A 42 55.91 45.90 -14.44
C PHE A 42 54.78 46.22 -15.42
N HIS A 43 54.80 47.37 -16.10
CA HIS A 43 53.82 47.67 -17.16
C HIS A 43 53.92 46.69 -18.34
N VAL A 44 55.13 46.37 -18.83
CA VAL A 44 55.30 45.44 -19.97
C VAL A 44 54.94 44.01 -19.60
N SER A 45 55.39 43.51 -18.44
CA SER A 45 55.10 42.14 -17.99
C SER A 45 53.62 41.95 -17.65
N THR A 46 52.96 42.93 -17.02
CA THR A 46 51.51 42.95 -16.80
C THR A 46 50.75 42.90 -18.13
N ARG A 47 51.14 43.72 -19.13
CA ARG A 47 50.49 43.73 -20.44
C ARG A 47 50.69 42.42 -21.19
N LEU A 48 51.85 41.77 -21.08
CA LEU A 48 52.11 40.46 -21.67
C LEU A 48 51.32 39.33 -21.00
N PHE A 49 51.21 39.35 -19.67
CA PHE A 49 50.42 38.39 -18.89
C PHE A 49 48.93 38.52 -19.23
N LEU A 50 48.37 39.73 -19.16
CA LEU A 50 46.93 39.95 -19.41
C LEU A 50 46.54 39.86 -20.90
N LEU A 51 47.31 40.50 -21.80
CA LEU A 51 46.96 40.64 -23.22
C LEU A 51 47.83 39.80 -24.18
N GLY A 52 48.58 38.83 -23.67
CA GLY A 52 49.35 37.92 -24.51
C GLY A 52 48.45 37.09 -25.43
N ASP A 53 48.57 37.30 -26.75
CA ASP A 53 47.84 36.58 -27.80
C ASP A 53 47.96 35.05 -27.73
N SER A 54 49.05 34.56 -27.14
CA SER A 54 49.43 33.17 -27.07
C SER A 54 49.87 32.83 -25.66
N GLN A 55 49.63 31.59 -25.24
CA GLN A 55 49.92 31.12 -23.89
C GLN A 55 51.38 31.40 -23.49
N PHE A 56 52.32 31.18 -24.41
CA PHE A 56 53.73 31.52 -24.23
C PHE A 56 53.99 33.00 -23.87
N LYS A 57 53.30 33.98 -24.48
CA LYS A 57 53.47 35.40 -24.12
C LYS A 57 52.90 35.69 -22.72
N ARG A 58 51.81 35.02 -22.34
CA ARG A 58 51.19 35.17 -21.02
C ARG A 58 52.08 34.61 -19.92
N ASP A 59 52.65 33.43 -20.14
CA ASP A 59 53.57 32.80 -19.18
C ASP A 59 54.91 33.52 -19.11
N ALA A 60 55.48 33.98 -20.24
CA ALA A 60 56.65 34.87 -20.23
C ALA A 60 56.38 36.19 -19.48
N GLY A 61 55.17 36.76 -19.62
CA GLY A 61 54.72 37.91 -18.84
C GLY A 61 54.68 37.61 -17.35
N ARG A 62 54.15 36.45 -16.95
CA ARG A 62 54.14 35.97 -15.56
C ARG A 62 55.54 35.75 -15.01
N GLU A 63 56.41 35.03 -15.72
CA GLU A 63 57.78 34.72 -15.29
C GLU A 63 58.57 36.00 -14.99
N VAL A 64 58.50 36.99 -15.89
CA VAL A 64 59.16 38.30 -15.68
C VAL A 64 58.50 39.09 -14.56
N LEU A 65 57.16 39.09 -14.45
CA LEU A 65 56.45 39.75 -13.34
C LEU A 65 56.87 39.17 -11.99
N GLU A 66 56.85 37.85 -11.84
CA GLU A 66 57.24 37.19 -10.59
C GLU A 66 58.73 37.35 -10.27
N ALA A 67 59.62 37.40 -11.28
CA ALA A 67 61.05 37.62 -11.06
C ALA A 67 61.31 39.03 -10.50
N PHE A 68 60.78 40.06 -11.16
CA PHE A 68 61.00 41.44 -10.74
C PHE A 68 60.25 41.78 -9.44
N ALA A 69 59.07 41.18 -9.18
CA ALA A 69 58.34 41.36 -7.92
C ALA A 69 59.05 40.76 -6.69
N ARG A 70 59.89 39.71 -6.88
CA ARG A 70 60.74 39.15 -5.80
C ARG A 70 61.92 40.04 -5.45
N HIS A 71 62.50 40.76 -6.41
CA HIS A 71 63.72 41.54 -6.22
C HIS A 71 63.46 43.04 -5.99
N HIS A 72 62.32 43.56 -6.42
CA HIS A 72 61.91 44.97 -6.29
C HIS A 72 60.54 45.08 -5.60
N GLN A 73 60.46 44.57 -4.37
CA GLN A 73 59.17 44.40 -3.65
C GLN A 73 58.50 45.74 -3.31
N LEU A 74 59.28 46.79 -3.00
CA LEU A 74 58.77 48.12 -2.66
C LEU A 74 58.18 48.83 -3.89
N GLU A 75 58.88 48.75 -5.02
CA GLU A 75 58.41 49.26 -6.31
C GLU A 75 57.20 48.47 -6.81
N PHE A 76 57.13 47.16 -6.53
CA PHE A 76 55.99 46.33 -6.85
C PHE A 76 54.78 46.63 -5.97
N GLU A 77 54.97 46.91 -4.67
CA GLU A 77 53.90 47.38 -3.77
C GLU A 77 53.30 48.70 -4.24
N GLU A 78 54.12 49.68 -4.65
CA GLU A 78 53.63 50.94 -5.21
C GLU A 78 52.86 50.73 -6.53
N PHE A 79 53.29 49.77 -7.35
CA PHE A 79 52.62 49.43 -8.60
C PHE A 79 51.29 48.68 -8.39
N PHE A 80 51.28 47.67 -7.52
CA PHE A 80 50.15 46.79 -7.21
C PHE A 80 49.19 47.39 -6.16
N ASN A 81 49.03 48.72 -6.18
CA ASN A 81 48.29 49.46 -5.16
C ASN A 81 46.76 49.35 -5.30
N VAL A 82 46.06 49.74 -4.22
CA VAL A 82 44.59 49.73 -4.08
C VAL A 82 43.85 50.33 -5.28
N ARG A 83 44.33 51.43 -5.89
CA ARG A 83 43.67 52.07 -7.05
C ARG A 83 43.81 51.22 -8.31
N PHE A 84 44.96 50.58 -8.53
CA PHE A 84 45.17 49.72 -9.68
C PHE A 84 44.34 48.43 -9.59
N ILE A 85 44.30 47.80 -8.41
CA ILE A 85 43.46 46.62 -8.16
C ILE A 85 41.98 46.97 -8.32
N LEU A 86 41.55 48.16 -7.86
CA LEU A 86 40.18 48.62 -8.02
C LEU A 86 39.78 48.80 -9.49
N GLY A 87 40.66 49.41 -10.30
CA GLY A 87 40.45 49.55 -11.75
C GLY A 87 40.35 48.19 -12.44
N LEU A 88 41.26 47.26 -12.15
CA LEU A 88 41.20 45.88 -12.68
C LEU A 88 39.88 45.17 -12.34
N MET A 89 39.34 45.39 -11.14
CA MET A 89 38.11 44.72 -10.68
C MET A 89 36.80 45.44 -11.06
N ARG A 90 36.83 46.73 -11.42
CA ARG A 90 35.62 47.48 -11.83
C ARG A 90 35.56 47.77 -13.32
N ASP A 91 36.68 48.16 -13.91
CA ASP A 91 36.77 48.62 -15.29
C ASP A 91 37.39 47.54 -16.20
N GLY A 92 38.28 46.72 -15.64
CA GLY A 92 38.98 45.64 -16.33
C GLY A 92 40.38 46.04 -16.79
N TYR A 93 40.84 45.45 -17.90
CA TYR A 93 42.11 45.81 -18.54
C TYR A 93 41.94 45.75 -20.06
N PRO A 94 41.41 46.81 -20.70
CA PRO A 94 40.96 46.78 -22.09
C PRO A 94 42.00 46.18 -23.06
N PRO A 95 41.61 45.23 -23.94
CA PRO A 95 40.24 44.76 -24.23
C PRO A 95 39.61 43.76 -23.24
N LEU A 96 40.26 43.34 -22.15
CA LEU A 96 39.63 42.46 -21.16
C LEU A 96 38.58 43.18 -20.32
N GLY A 97 37.35 42.66 -20.31
CA GLY A 97 36.31 43.09 -19.38
C GLY A 97 36.59 42.67 -17.93
N ARG A 98 36.03 43.43 -16.97
CA ARG A 98 36.19 43.33 -15.50
C ARG A 98 35.95 41.96 -14.81
N ARG A 99 35.55 40.92 -15.57
CA ARG A 99 35.30 39.55 -15.07
C ARG A 99 36.14 38.48 -15.78
N SER A 100 37.13 38.87 -16.60
CA SER A 100 38.03 37.93 -17.30
C SER A 100 38.82 37.04 -16.31
N PRO A 101 38.88 35.71 -16.51
CA PRO A 101 39.69 34.80 -15.69
C PRO A 101 41.16 35.21 -15.54
N GLN A 102 41.73 35.86 -16.57
CA GLN A 102 43.13 36.30 -16.54
C GLN A 102 43.37 37.40 -15.49
N ILE A 103 42.35 38.20 -15.15
CA ILE A 103 42.44 39.20 -14.08
C ILE A 103 42.54 38.49 -12.72
N PHE A 104 41.72 37.47 -12.46
CA PHE A 104 41.81 36.68 -11.22
C PHE A 104 43.14 35.94 -11.10
N LEU A 105 43.66 35.38 -12.20
CA LEU A 105 44.96 34.71 -12.25
C LEU A 105 46.14 35.69 -12.05
N TYR A 106 46.02 36.92 -12.55
CA TYR A 106 46.97 38.00 -12.29
C TYR A 106 46.94 38.42 -10.80
N LEU A 107 45.75 38.63 -10.22
CA LEU A 107 45.57 38.94 -8.80
C LEU A 107 46.17 37.86 -7.89
N GLN A 108 45.85 36.58 -8.15
CA GLN A 108 46.42 35.42 -7.44
C GLN A 108 47.95 35.35 -7.54
N THR A 109 48.56 35.92 -8.58
CA THR A 109 50.01 35.95 -8.76
C THR A 109 50.62 37.11 -7.98
N GLY A 110 50.11 38.34 -8.16
CA GLY A 110 50.66 39.53 -7.51
C GLY A 110 50.50 39.55 -5.99
N LEU A 111 49.37 39.08 -5.47
CA LEU A 111 49.11 39.05 -4.01
C LEU A 111 50.14 38.23 -3.22
N ARG A 112 50.87 37.31 -3.86
CA ARG A 112 51.93 36.50 -3.23
C ARG A 112 53.16 37.31 -2.84
N PHE A 113 53.34 38.51 -3.40
CA PHE A 113 54.48 39.41 -3.12
C PHE A 113 54.09 40.62 -2.26
N VAL A 114 52.78 40.84 -2.07
CA VAL A 114 52.18 41.98 -1.32
C VAL A 114 51.34 41.47 -0.13
N ALA A 115 51.58 40.23 0.32
CA ALA A 115 50.87 39.63 1.44
C ALA A 115 51.33 40.17 2.80
N ASP A 116 52.64 40.41 2.93
CA ASP A 116 53.33 40.70 4.19
C ASP A 116 53.89 42.14 4.25
N THR A 117 53.47 42.99 3.30
CA THR A 117 53.90 44.39 3.15
C THR A 117 52.90 45.35 3.82
N PRO A 118 53.27 46.61 4.14
CA PRO A 118 52.41 47.50 4.92
C PRO A 118 51.07 47.87 4.26
N SER A 119 50.93 47.83 2.93
CA SER A 119 49.64 48.07 2.25
C SER A 119 48.70 46.87 2.20
N ALA A 120 49.17 45.69 2.64
CA ALA A 120 48.39 44.46 2.63
C ALA A 120 47.01 44.57 3.32
N PRO A 121 46.83 45.24 4.47
CA PRO A 121 45.52 45.37 5.13
C PRO A 121 44.48 46.06 4.24
N ASP A 122 44.85 47.18 3.60
CA ASP A 122 43.95 47.95 2.73
C ASP A 122 43.62 47.19 1.44
N LEU A 123 44.62 46.50 0.86
CA LEU A 123 44.44 45.64 -0.31
C LEU A 123 43.50 44.46 0.00
N PHE A 124 43.68 43.75 1.11
CA PHE A 124 42.79 42.67 1.50
C PHE A 124 41.39 43.18 1.89
N HIS A 125 41.27 44.34 2.56
CA HIS A 125 39.98 44.94 2.87
C HIS A 125 39.20 45.34 1.60
N LEU A 126 39.87 45.92 0.60
CA LEU A 126 39.27 46.17 -0.70
C LEU A 126 38.81 44.86 -1.35
N LEU A 127 39.67 43.84 -1.38
CA LEU A 127 39.35 42.55 -1.99
C LEU A 127 38.16 41.89 -1.32
N GLN A 128 38.02 41.95 0.01
CA GLN A 128 36.83 41.45 0.72
C GLN A 128 35.53 42.13 0.24
N ILE A 129 35.55 43.45 0.04
CA ILE A 129 34.38 44.21 -0.44
C ILE A 129 34.06 43.87 -1.89
N GLU A 130 35.06 43.81 -2.78
CA GLU A 130 34.86 43.51 -4.20
C GLU A 130 34.50 42.02 -4.43
N VAL A 131 35.05 41.08 -3.63
CA VAL A 131 34.63 39.66 -3.59
C VAL A 131 33.15 39.54 -3.21
N LEU A 132 32.71 40.24 -2.15
CA LEU A 132 31.30 40.24 -1.77
C LEU A 132 30.42 40.84 -2.87
N ARG A 133 30.82 41.97 -3.48
CA ARG A 133 30.08 42.55 -4.62
C ARG A 133 29.98 41.58 -5.79
N ILE A 134 31.07 40.90 -6.15
CA ILE A 134 31.07 39.91 -7.24
C ILE A 134 30.05 38.82 -6.98
N VAL A 135 29.86 38.34 -5.74
CA VAL A 135 28.81 37.36 -5.41
C VAL A 135 27.40 37.99 -5.41
N CYS A 136 27.25 39.25 -4.99
CA CYS A 136 25.98 39.98 -5.12
C CYS A 136 25.56 40.21 -6.58
N GLU A 137 26.51 40.28 -7.53
CA GLU A 137 26.24 40.40 -8.98
C GLU A 137 25.62 39.14 -9.63
N ARG A 138 25.37 38.07 -8.87
CA ARG A 138 24.88 36.75 -9.35
C ARG A 138 25.72 36.17 -10.49
N PRO A 139 27.03 35.92 -10.24
CA PRO A 139 27.98 35.45 -11.23
C PRO A 139 27.70 34.01 -11.67
N GLY A 140 27.98 33.69 -12.93
CA GLY A 140 27.88 32.31 -13.44
C GLY A 140 28.97 31.38 -12.88
N PRO A 141 28.81 30.05 -13.02
CA PRO A 141 29.66 29.04 -12.37
C PRO A 141 31.15 29.15 -12.76
N GLU A 142 31.47 29.61 -13.98
CA GLU A 142 32.86 29.81 -14.43
C GLU A 142 33.58 30.91 -13.64
N LEU A 143 32.86 31.99 -13.34
CA LEU A 143 33.38 33.13 -12.58
C LEU A 143 33.46 32.79 -11.08
N CYS A 144 32.53 31.98 -10.57
CA CYS A 144 32.62 31.41 -9.23
C CYS A 144 33.81 30.45 -9.06
N GLU A 145 34.17 29.66 -10.09
CA GLU A 145 35.38 28.83 -10.06
C GLU A 145 36.65 29.67 -9.93
N GLN A 146 36.77 30.79 -10.68
CA GLN A 146 37.91 31.70 -10.55
C GLN A 146 37.96 32.39 -9.18
N LEU A 147 36.79 32.70 -8.61
CA LEU A 147 36.66 33.25 -7.26
C LEU A 147 37.06 32.23 -6.19
N ALA A 148 36.63 30.96 -6.31
CA ALA A 148 37.04 29.87 -5.45
C ALA A 148 38.56 29.64 -5.51
N GLY A 149 39.15 29.74 -6.70
CA GLY A 149 40.61 29.69 -6.91
C GLY A 149 41.36 30.85 -6.24
N LEU A 150 40.77 32.05 -6.19
CA LEU A 150 41.33 33.19 -5.46
C LEU A 150 41.25 32.99 -3.94
N LEU A 151 40.08 32.61 -3.41
CA LEU A 151 39.87 32.48 -1.96
C LEU A 151 40.61 31.29 -1.34
N SER A 152 40.73 30.18 -2.06
CA SER A 152 41.52 29.02 -1.61
C SER A 152 43.03 29.28 -1.55
N ARG A 153 43.56 30.11 -2.46
CA ARG A 153 44.97 30.56 -2.45
C ARG A 153 45.23 31.71 -1.49
N CYS A 154 44.24 32.58 -1.28
CA CYS A 154 44.35 33.78 -0.45
C CYS A 154 43.16 33.91 0.53
N PRO A 155 43.11 33.13 1.63
CA PRO A 155 41.99 33.16 2.57
C PRO A 155 41.69 34.54 3.20
N ARG A 156 42.68 35.45 3.28
CA ARG A 156 42.51 36.84 3.72
C ARG A 156 41.57 37.67 2.83
N CYS A 157 41.29 37.22 1.60
CA CYS A 157 40.30 37.82 0.70
C CYS A 157 38.84 37.43 1.02
N VAL A 158 38.61 36.43 1.88
CA VAL A 158 37.26 36.07 2.35
C VAL A 158 36.74 37.21 3.24
N PRO A 159 35.50 37.71 3.05
CA PRO A 159 34.93 38.75 3.91
C PRO A 159 35.06 38.44 5.41
N SER A 160 35.19 39.47 6.25
CA SER A 160 35.37 39.32 7.69
C SER A 160 34.21 39.89 8.52
N GLY A 161 34.05 39.39 9.76
CA GLY A 161 33.01 39.84 10.69
C GLY A 161 31.59 39.61 10.14
N ASN A 162 30.70 40.57 10.38
CA ASN A 162 29.26 40.48 10.00
C ASN A 162 29.04 40.21 8.49
N LEU A 163 30.01 40.56 7.64
CA LEU A 163 29.93 40.32 6.19
C LEU A 163 30.07 38.84 5.81
N GLN A 164 30.58 37.97 6.68
CA GLN A 164 30.66 36.51 6.42
C GLN A 164 29.28 35.88 6.27
N THR A 165 28.34 36.24 7.14
CA THR A 165 26.95 35.76 7.06
C THR A 165 26.33 36.17 5.73
N VAL A 166 26.45 37.46 5.37
CA VAL A 166 25.94 38.00 4.11
C VAL A 166 26.59 37.30 2.92
N PHE A 167 27.90 37.11 2.92
CA PHE A 167 28.63 36.40 1.87
C PHE A 167 28.09 34.98 1.63
N CYS A 168 27.90 34.19 2.70
CA CYS A 168 27.34 32.84 2.58
C CYS A 168 25.90 32.84 2.04
N GLN A 169 25.05 33.75 2.51
CA GLN A 169 23.66 33.88 2.03
C GLN A 169 23.60 34.29 0.54
N GLN A 170 24.41 35.27 0.13
CA GLN A 170 24.47 35.72 -1.27
C GLN A 170 25.10 34.66 -2.19
N LEU A 171 26.00 33.81 -1.67
CA LEU A 171 26.55 32.69 -2.43
C LEU A 171 25.51 31.57 -2.65
N ILE A 172 24.67 31.28 -1.65
CA ILE A 172 23.53 30.36 -1.80
C ILE A 172 22.53 30.89 -2.83
N GLN A 173 22.16 32.18 -2.78
CA GLN A 173 21.31 32.84 -3.78
C GLN A 173 21.97 32.94 -5.18
N THR A 174 23.28 32.72 -5.29
CA THR A 174 23.99 32.60 -6.58
C THR A 174 23.92 31.17 -7.11
N ILE A 175 24.24 30.17 -6.27
CA ILE A 175 24.14 28.74 -6.61
C ILE A 175 22.71 28.37 -7.05
N ARG A 176 21.69 29.02 -6.47
CA ARG A 176 20.29 28.94 -6.88
C ARG A 176 20.08 29.06 -8.40
N LEU A 177 20.86 29.90 -9.08
CA LEU A 177 20.67 30.27 -10.49
C LEU A 177 21.52 29.42 -11.45
N PHE A 178 22.31 28.47 -10.95
CA PHE A 178 23.20 27.65 -11.78
C PHE A 178 22.41 26.64 -12.62
N GLN A 179 22.48 26.76 -13.94
CA GLN A 179 21.90 25.82 -14.90
C GLN A 179 22.99 25.35 -15.86
N CYS A 180 22.89 24.11 -16.34
CA CYS A 180 23.69 23.60 -17.45
C CYS A 180 22.76 23.37 -18.64
N ASN A 181 23.07 24.05 -19.75
CA ASN A 181 22.24 24.02 -20.97
C ASN A 181 22.86 23.12 -22.05
N SER A 182 24.05 22.55 -21.82
CA SER A 182 24.69 21.58 -22.71
C SER A 182 24.18 20.17 -22.43
N GLN A 183 24.19 19.35 -23.48
CA GLN A 183 23.80 17.94 -23.46
C GLN A 183 25.00 17.01 -23.69
N LEU A 184 26.23 17.54 -23.58
CA LEU A 184 27.48 16.79 -23.70
C LEU A 184 27.97 16.42 -22.29
N ASP A 185 28.41 15.16 -22.14
CA ASP A 185 28.80 14.61 -20.84
C ASP A 185 30.00 15.37 -20.22
N ASP A 186 30.99 15.75 -21.05
CA ASP A 186 32.14 16.57 -20.63
C ASP A 186 31.73 17.93 -20.04
N ASP A 187 30.75 18.61 -20.64
CA ASP A 187 30.23 19.90 -20.15
C ASP A 187 29.46 19.72 -18.84
N ILE A 188 28.73 18.61 -18.69
CA ILE A 188 27.99 18.27 -17.47
C ILE A 188 28.96 17.98 -16.33
N VAL A 189 30.00 17.16 -16.54
CA VAL A 189 31.05 16.90 -15.55
C VAL A 189 31.76 18.20 -15.16
N THR A 190 32.14 19.02 -16.15
CA THR A 190 32.77 20.33 -15.93
C THR A 190 31.87 21.28 -15.12
N PHE A 191 30.55 21.28 -15.37
CA PHE A 191 29.58 22.02 -14.58
C PHE A 191 29.51 21.52 -13.13
N LEU A 192 29.39 20.20 -12.91
CA LEU A 192 29.33 19.62 -11.57
C LEU A 192 30.61 19.92 -10.75
N GLU A 193 31.78 19.90 -11.38
CA GLU A 193 33.04 20.36 -10.78
C GLU A 193 32.98 21.83 -10.36
N ARG A 194 32.57 22.73 -11.26
CA ARG A 194 32.47 24.18 -10.99
C ARG A 194 31.51 24.48 -9.84
N VAL A 195 30.37 23.80 -9.78
CA VAL A 195 29.42 23.90 -8.66
C VAL A 195 30.06 23.40 -7.36
N THR A 196 30.78 22.27 -7.39
CA THR A 196 31.46 21.71 -6.21
C THR A 196 32.56 22.64 -5.67
N LYS A 197 33.38 23.23 -6.56
CA LYS A 197 34.38 24.26 -6.22
C LYS A 197 33.74 25.51 -5.61
N THR A 198 32.59 25.93 -6.15
CA THR A 198 31.82 27.07 -5.65
C THR A 198 31.25 26.82 -4.25
N SER A 199 30.56 25.69 -4.03
CA SER A 199 29.99 25.36 -2.73
C SER A 199 31.06 25.03 -1.68
N GLY A 200 32.24 24.57 -2.09
CA GLY A 200 33.43 24.43 -1.23
C GLY A 200 33.91 25.74 -0.58
N MET A 201 33.56 26.91 -1.15
CA MET A 201 33.78 28.21 -0.50
C MET A 201 32.97 28.33 0.81
N LEU A 202 31.73 27.81 0.85
CA LEU A 202 30.92 27.76 2.08
C LEU A 202 31.59 26.86 3.13
N GLN A 203 32.03 25.66 2.74
CA GLN A 203 32.76 24.75 3.66
C GLN A 203 34.00 25.44 4.26
N THR A 204 34.71 26.26 3.48
CA THR A 204 35.89 27.00 3.93
C THR A 204 35.52 28.06 4.98
N VAL A 205 34.44 28.83 4.78
CA VAL A 205 33.95 29.79 5.80
C VAL A 205 33.43 29.05 7.04
N TRP A 206 32.64 28.00 6.87
CA TRP A 206 31.97 27.27 7.95
C TRP A 206 32.95 26.54 8.88
N ARG A 207 34.07 26.03 8.35
CA ARG A 207 35.19 25.49 9.15
C ARG A 207 35.84 26.54 10.05
N THR A 208 35.84 27.81 9.64
CA THR A 208 36.44 28.92 10.40
C THR A 208 35.42 29.61 11.32
N ASN A 209 34.15 29.66 10.94
CA ASN A 209 33.08 30.34 11.68
C ASN A 209 31.76 29.58 11.60
N VAL A 210 31.59 28.59 12.49
CA VAL A 210 30.41 27.71 12.60
C VAL A 210 29.11 28.50 12.82
N ALA A 211 29.15 29.68 13.45
CA ALA A 211 27.96 30.51 13.68
C ALA A 211 27.29 31.00 12.39
N THR A 212 28.00 31.01 11.26
CA THR A 212 27.44 31.37 9.96
C THR A 212 26.58 30.26 9.32
N ILE A 213 26.64 29.01 9.82
CA ILE A 213 25.90 27.87 9.24
C ILE A 213 24.39 28.08 9.38
N LEU A 214 23.87 28.34 10.58
CA LEU A 214 22.42 28.42 10.81
C LEU A 214 21.73 29.56 10.01
N PRO A 215 22.28 30.79 9.92
CA PRO A 215 21.76 31.82 9.01
C PRO A 215 21.82 31.43 7.52
N SER A 216 22.86 30.70 7.11
CA SER A 216 23.01 30.21 5.73
C SER A 216 21.97 29.13 5.41
N LEU A 217 21.69 28.22 6.35
CA LEU A 217 20.63 27.23 6.24
C LEU A 217 19.24 27.88 6.19
N LYS A 218 19.00 28.92 7.00
CA LYS A 218 17.73 29.66 6.93
C LYS A 218 17.51 30.27 5.54
N GLU A 219 18.55 30.84 4.92
CA GLU A 219 18.50 31.35 3.54
C GLU A 219 18.23 30.24 2.52
N LEU A 220 18.91 29.09 2.64
CA LEU A 220 18.69 27.91 1.80
C LEU A 220 17.23 27.43 1.89
N PHE A 221 16.67 27.35 3.09
CA PHE A 221 15.27 26.97 3.31
C PHE A 221 14.27 28.01 2.77
N ILE A 222 14.57 29.31 2.85
CA ILE A 222 13.75 30.36 2.20
C ILE A 222 13.76 30.18 0.68
N VAL A 223 14.92 29.89 0.07
CA VAL A 223 15.04 29.62 -1.37
C VAL A 223 14.20 28.41 -1.80
N ILE A 224 14.30 27.27 -1.11
CA ILE A 224 13.55 26.07 -1.52
C ILE A 224 12.07 26.09 -1.11
N SER A 225 11.65 26.87 -0.12
CA SER A 225 10.23 26.99 0.26
C SER A 225 9.46 28.00 -0.60
N THR A 226 10.12 28.92 -1.29
CA THR A 226 9.46 29.94 -2.13
C THR A 226 8.84 29.32 -3.40
N PRO A 227 7.51 29.40 -3.63
CA PRO A 227 6.89 28.86 -4.84
C PRO A 227 7.44 29.53 -6.11
N GLY A 228 7.61 28.74 -7.17
CA GLY A 228 8.31 29.14 -8.39
C GLY A 228 7.41 29.69 -9.49
N GLU A 229 6.83 30.86 -9.29
CA GLU A 229 6.08 31.54 -10.36
C GLU A 229 7.02 31.97 -11.51
N GLY A 230 6.54 31.88 -12.76
CA GLY A 230 7.25 32.39 -13.93
C GLY A 230 8.60 31.75 -14.24
N GLY A 231 8.79 30.46 -13.94
CA GLY A 231 10.00 29.71 -14.30
C GLY A 231 11.22 29.91 -13.39
N ASN A 232 11.11 30.72 -12.33
CA ASN A 232 12.18 30.99 -11.36
C ASN A 232 12.45 29.84 -10.34
N VAL A 233 12.41 28.60 -10.82
CA VAL A 233 12.67 27.38 -10.04
C VAL A 233 14.14 27.37 -9.58
N PRO A 234 14.42 27.15 -8.29
CA PRO A 234 15.79 27.08 -7.78
C PRO A 234 16.50 25.81 -8.26
N SER A 235 17.79 25.94 -8.60
CA SER A 235 18.60 24.83 -9.12
C SER A 235 18.87 23.72 -8.10
N ASN A 236 18.89 22.47 -8.59
CA ASN A 236 19.37 21.30 -7.84
C ASN A 236 20.86 21.41 -7.46
N ALA A 237 21.62 22.35 -8.04
CA ALA A 237 22.97 22.71 -7.58
C ALA A 237 23.04 23.08 -6.09
N LEU A 238 21.92 23.53 -5.50
CA LEU A 238 21.79 23.79 -4.07
C LEU A 238 21.99 22.54 -3.19
N ALA A 239 21.79 21.34 -3.73
CA ALA A 239 22.11 20.09 -3.03
C ALA A 239 23.57 20.06 -2.56
N SER A 240 24.49 20.62 -3.37
CA SER A 240 25.93 20.70 -3.06
C SER A 240 26.27 21.55 -1.81
N VAL A 241 25.29 22.23 -1.21
CA VAL A 241 25.42 22.98 0.05
C VAL A 241 25.25 22.07 1.27
N VAL A 242 24.27 21.14 1.29
CA VAL A 242 23.92 20.39 2.52
C VAL A 242 24.93 19.30 2.90
N GLN A 243 25.71 18.81 1.93
CA GLN A 243 26.79 17.83 2.16
C GLN A 243 27.91 18.31 3.09
N TYR A 244 28.05 19.62 3.31
CA TYR A 244 29.08 20.21 4.16
C TYR A 244 28.61 20.53 5.59
N VAL A 245 27.35 20.22 5.91
CA VAL A 245 26.73 20.58 7.19
C VAL A 245 26.89 19.42 8.19
N PRO A 246 27.39 19.66 9.42
CA PRO A 246 27.43 18.64 10.47
C PRO A 246 26.04 18.08 10.78
N LEU A 247 25.92 16.75 10.87
CA LEU A 247 24.63 16.08 11.15
C LEU A 247 24.04 16.46 12.52
N GLU A 248 24.89 16.82 13.48
CA GLU A 248 24.51 17.38 14.80
C GLU A 248 23.61 18.63 14.68
N LEU A 249 23.81 19.44 13.64
CA LEU A 249 23.02 20.66 13.40
C LEU A 249 21.72 20.39 12.62
N MET A 250 21.57 19.20 12.03
CA MET A 250 20.42 18.83 11.17
C MET A 250 19.11 18.84 11.95
N GLU A 251 19.06 18.19 13.11
CA GLU A 251 17.85 18.15 13.95
C GLU A 251 17.45 19.54 14.45
N GLY A 252 18.43 20.37 14.81
CA GLY A 252 18.20 21.76 15.22
C GLY A 252 17.64 22.61 14.08
N ALA A 253 18.23 22.50 12.88
CA ALA A 253 17.77 23.22 11.69
C ALA A 253 16.36 22.79 11.27
N VAL A 254 16.10 21.48 11.20
CA VAL A 254 14.76 20.93 10.87
C VAL A 254 13.72 21.36 11.90
N ARG A 255 13.99 21.19 13.20
CA ARG A 255 13.05 21.57 14.27
C ARG A 255 12.72 23.07 14.26
N ASN A 256 13.70 23.92 13.94
CA ASN A 256 13.46 25.35 13.77
C ASN A 256 12.56 25.64 12.57
N LEU A 257 12.72 24.91 11.45
CA LEU A 257 11.92 25.07 10.24
C LEU A 257 10.47 24.58 10.42
N THR A 258 10.28 23.39 10.99
CA THR A 258 8.94 22.78 11.14
C THR A 258 8.07 23.50 12.16
N ASN A 259 8.69 24.22 13.10
CA ASN A 259 8.01 25.00 14.12
C ASN A 259 7.83 26.50 13.73
N ASP A 260 8.38 26.95 12.60
CA ASP A 260 8.25 28.35 12.17
C ASP A 260 6.82 28.61 11.64
N LYS A 261 6.05 29.40 12.40
CA LYS A 261 4.66 29.76 12.08
C LYS A 261 4.52 30.62 10.81
N ASN A 262 5.61 31.18 10.30
CA ASN A 262 5.61 32.01 9.09
C ASN A 262 5.64 31.17 7.80
N ILE A 263 5.85 29.85 7.87
CA ILE A 263 5.94 28.98 6.70
C ILE A 263 4.60 28.24 6.51
N SER A 264 3.94 28.51 5.38
CA SER A 264 2.68 27.85 5.01
C SER A 264 2.88 26.40 4.60
N ASP A 265 1.81 25.62 4.62
CA ASP A 265 1.85 24.19 4.28
C ASP A 265 2.27 23.95 2.81
N ALA A 266 1.87 24.85 1.90
CA ALA A 266 2.31 24.82 0.50
C ALA A 266 3.80 25.14 0.33
N GLN A 267 4.35 26.06 1.13
CA GLN A 267 5.78 26.37 1.15
C GLN A 267 6.60 25.21 1.73
N MET A 268 6.08 24.54 2.77
CA MET A 268 6.68 23.34 3.35
C MET A 268 6.66 22.16 2.38
N LEU A 269 5.53 21.92 1.69
CA LEU A 269 5.42 20.92 0.61
C LEU A 269 6.43 21.19 -0.51
N THR A 270 6.53 22.45 -0.97
CA THR A 270 7.47 22.87 -2.01
C THR A 270 8.92 22.62 -1.60
N ALA A 271 9.28 22.87 -0.33
CA ALA A 271 10.61 22.61 0.20
C ALA A 271 10.94 21.10 0.20
N ILE A 272 10.05 20.24 0.69
CA ILE A 272 10.28 18.79 0.73
C ILE A 272 10.42 18.23 -0.70
N CYS A 273 9.53 18.61 -1.63
CA CYS A 273 9.63 18.19 -3.02
C CYS A 273 11.00 18.54 -3.63
N ARG A 274 11.49 19.77 -3.44
CA ARG A 274 12.81 20.18 -3.96
C ARG A 274 13.99 19.49 -3.27
N MET A 275 13.86 19.11 -2.00
CA MET A 275 14.86 18.28 -1.33
C MET A 275 14.84 16.83 -1.81
N ILE A 276 13.71 16.34 -2.31
CA ILE A 276 13.65 15.04 -3.01
C ILE A 276 14.28 15.18 -4.42
N ASP A 277 14.06 16.29 -5.12
CA ASP A 277 14.69 16.56 -6.43
C ASP A 277 16.23 16.54 -6.35
N TRP A 278 16.78 17.00 -5.21
CA TRP A 278 18.21 16.94 -4.89
C TRP A 278 18.79 15.53 -4.81
N LEU A 279 17.99 14.46 -4.68
CA LEU A 279 18.47 13.07 -4.82
C LEU A 279 19.00 12.78 -6.23
N SER A 280 18.71 13.65 -7.20
CA SER A 280 19.29 13.58 -8.55
C SER A 280 20.75 14.07 -8.60
N TRP A 281 21.29 14.70 -7.55
CA TRP A 281 22.63 15.31 -7.60
C TRP A 281 23.74 14.30 -7.26
N PRO A 282 24.66 13.96 -8.19
CA PRO A 282 25.52 12.77 -8.04
C PRO A 282 26.48 12.79 -6.83
N PHE A 283 27.02 13.96 -6.46
CA PHE A 283 28.11 14.03 -5.49
C PHE A 283 27.70 14.27 -4.04
N THR A 284 26.41 14.44 -3.75
CA THR A 284 25.96 14.88 -2.42
C THR A 284 25.74 13.76 -1.43
N LYS A 285 26.53 13.79 -0.36
CA LYS A 285 26.41 12.87 0.78
C LYS A 285 25.35 13.38 1.78
N ASN A 286 24.57 12.46 2.33
CA ASN A 286 23.53 12.69 3.35
C ASN A 286 22.25 13.43 2.89
N THR A 287 22.03 13.66 1.59
CA THR A 287 20.78 14.28 1.09
C THR A 287 19.54 13.50 1.51
N ASP A 288 19.62 12.17 1.51
CA ASP A 288 18.62 11.25 2.03
C ASP A 288 18.28 11.51 3.51
N LYS A 289 19.31 11.68 4.35
CA LYS A 289 19.16 11.96 5.78
C LYS A 289 18.49 13.31 6.01
N TRP A 290 18.81 14.32 5.20
CA TRP A 290 18.14 15.63 5.25
C TRP A 290 16.66 15.55 4.85
N VAL A 291 16.31 14.80 3.79
CA VAL A 291 14.92 14.54 3.39
C VAL A 291 14.16 13.82 4.51
N ILE A 292 14.70 12.69 5.00
CA ILE A 292 14.06 11.86 6.02
C ILE A 292 13.94 12.62 7.34
N ALA A 293 14.95 13.41 7.75
CA ALA A 293 14.88 14.25 8.94
C ALA A 293 13.78 15.30 8.82
N LEU A 294 13.68 16.00 7.69
CA LEU A 294 12.61 16.98 7.47
C LEU A 294 11.23 16.31 7.50
N MET A 295 11.03 15.19 6.82
CA MET A 295 9.76 14.47 6.83
C MET A 295 9.39 13.95 8.24
N LYS A 296 10.37 13.48 9.03
CA LYS A 296 10.17 13.14 10.45
C LYS A 296 9.76 14.35 11.28
N GLY A 297 10.40 15.50 11.09
CA GLY A 297 10.02 16.75 11.77
C GLY A 297 8.59 17.20 11.42
N VAL A 298 8.20 17.10 10.15
CA VAL A 298 6.84 17.41 9.67
C VAL A 298 5.79 16.42 10.23
N ALA A 299 6.16 15.14 10.43
CA ALA A 299 5.33 14.16 11.12
C ALA A 299 5.17 14.49 12.62
N VAL A 300 6.22 14.94 13.30
CA VAL A 300 6.17 15.37 14.71
C VAL A 300 5.24 16.55 14.93
N VAL A 301 5.21 17.53 14.00
CA VAL A 301 4.21 18.62 14.02
C VAL A 301 2.84 18.23 13.44
N LYS A 302 2.59 16.92 13.24
CA LYS A 302 1.32 16.30 12.80
C LYS A 302 0.80 16.75 11.42
N LYS A 303 1.61 17.41 10.59
CA LYS A 303 1.21 17.88 9.24
C LYS A 303 1.27 16.76 8.20
N CYS A 304 0.71 15.58 8.50
CA CYS A 304 0.85 14.38 7.67
C CYS A 304 0.19 14.49 6.29
N VAL A 305 -0.74 15.44 6.08
CA VAL A 305 -1.35 15.72 4.76
C VAL A 305 -0.27 16.08 3.73
N ILE A 306 0.68 16.94 4.13
CA ILE A 306 1.84 17.30 3.30
C ILE A 306 2.64 16.05 2.94
N LEU A 307 2.86 15.15 3.90
CA LEU A 307 3.63 13.92 3.67
C LEU A 307 2.91 12.95 2.73
N ILE A 308 1.57 12.87 2.81
CA ILE A 308 0.74 12.09 1.89
C ILE A 308 0.86 12.65 0.46
N GLU A 309 0.67 13.96 0.30
CA GLU A 309 0.72 14.63 -1.02
C GLU A 309 2.12 14.55 -1.64
N VAL A 310 3.18 14.80 -0.87
CA VAL A 310 4.58 14.64 -1.31
C VAL A 310 4.86 13.19 -1.72
N THR A 311 4.41 12.19 -0.95
CA THR A 311 4.62 10.78 -1.28
C THR A 311 3.99 10.45 -2.63
N LEU A 312 2.70 10.74 -2.80
CA LEU A 312 1.98 10.44 -4.05
C LEU A 312 2.47 11.26 -5.25
N ALA A 313 3.07 12.44 -5.03
CA ALA A 313 3.62 13.29 -6.10
C ALA A 313 5.05 12.95 -6.53
N LYS A 314 5.85 12.27 -5.69
CA LYS A 314 7.29 12.06 -5.94
C LYS A 314 7.77 10.60 -5.90
N ILE A 315 6.96 9.65 -5.44
CA ILE A 315 7.44 8.27 -5.23
C ILE A 315 7.93 7.58 -6.52
N GLU A 316 7.27 7.80 -7.66
CA GLU A 316 7.72 7.27 -8.96
C GLU A 316 9.05 7.90 -9.40
N GLU A 317 9.26 9.19 -9.15
CA GLU A 317 10.53 9.85 -9.47
C GLU A 317 11.68 9.31 -8.61
N VAL A 318 11.45 9.10 -7.31
CA VAL A 318 12.45 8.49 -6.40
C VAL A 318 12.76 7.06 -6.84
N PHE A 319 11.75 6.27 -7.19
CA PHE A 319 11.92 4.91 -7.70
C PHE A 319 12.75 4.88 -8.99
N ALA A 320 12.49 5.81 -9.92
CA ALA A 320 13.25 5.94 -11.17
C ALA A 320 14.74 6.27 -10.95
N LYS A 321 15.15 6.83 -9.80
CA LYS A 321 16.58 7.03 -9.49
C LYS A 321 17.31 5.72 -9.16
N LEU A 322 16.61 4.63 -8.80
CA LEU A 322 17.25 3.34 -8.46
C LEU A 322 17.99 2.70 -9.66
N PHE A 323 17.62 3.05 -10.88
CA PHE A 323 18.35 2.63 -12.09
C PHE A 323 19.77 3.20 -12.16
N TYR A 324 20.10 4.28 -11.42
CA TYR A 324 21.37 5.00 -11.52
C TYR A 324 22.29 4.67 -10.32
N PRO A 325 23.42 3.94 -10.50
CA PRO A 325 24.21 3.38 -9.38
C PRO A 325 24.69 4.40 -8.34
N ILE A 326 25.03 5.63 -8.75
CA ILE A 326 25.62 6.66 -7.87
C ILE A 326 24.62 7.16 -6.81
N VAL A 327 23.35 7.32 -7.19
CA VAL A 327 22.29 7.88 -6.32
C VAL A 327 21.41 6.81 -5.68
N ARG A 328 21.61 5.54 -6.06
CA ARG A 328 20.80 4.37 -5.68
C ARG A 328 20.61 4.20 -4.17
N GLU A 329 21.68 4.32 -3.37
CA GLU A 329 21.62 4.18 -1.91
C GLU A 329 20.72 5.25 -1.26
N GLY A 330 20.92 6.52 -1.60
CA GLY A 330 20.14 7.63 -1.07
C GLY A 330 18.69 7.63 -1.55
N ALA A 331 18.45 7.26 -2.81
CA ALA A 331 17.11 7.07 -3.34
C ALA A 331 16.37 5.92 -2.65
N PHE A 332 17.04 4.80 -2.40
CA PHE A 332 16.45 3.67 -1.67
C PHE A 332 16.14 4.02 -0.21
N SER A 333 17.05 4.72 0.47
CA SER A 333 16.87 5.25 1.83
C SER A 333 15.57 6.05 1.95
N VAL A 334 15.33 6.99 1.02
CA VAL A 334 14.09 7.78 0.97
C VAL A 334 12.88 6.95 0.55
N LEU A 335 12.97 6.11 -0.49
CA LEU A 335 11.87 5.26 -0.96
C LEU A 335 11.34 4.33 0.15
N SER A 336 12.25 3.69 0.88
CA SER A 336 11.92 2.80 1.99
C SER A 336 11.20 3.57 3.12
N TYR A 337 11.65 4.79 3.43
CA TYR A 337 10.95 5.64 4.39
C TYR A 337 9.54 6.04 3.91
N LEU A 338 9.40 6.46 2.64
CA LEU A 338 8.10 6.80 2.05
C LEU A 338 7.10 5.63 2.15
N LEU A 339 7.50 4.44 1.68
CA LEU A 339 6.61 3.26 1.65
C LEU A 339 6.31 2.70 3.04
N LEU A 340 7.30 2.62 3.93
CA LEU A 340 7.10 2.07 5.28
C LEU A 340 6.35 3.04 6.21
N SER A 341 6.32 4.35 5.90
CA SER A 341 5.44 5.29 6.59
C SER A 341 4.03 5.38 6.00
N PHE A 342 3.85 5.15 4.69
CA PHE A 342 2.55 5.21 4.01
C PHE A 342 1.74 3.91 4.17
N GLN A 343 1.44 3.50 5.41
CA GLN A 343 0.74 2.22 5.67
C GLN A 343 -0.79 2.29 5.61
N GLN A 344 -1.36 3.48 5.41
CA GLN A 344 -2.81 3.73 5.42
C GLN A 344 -3.53 3.35 4.10
N SER A 345 -2.83 3.30 2.97
CA SER A 345 -3.39 3.00 1.64
C SER A 345 -2.34 2.31 0.77
N PRO A 346 -2.70 1.30 -0.04
CA PRO A 346 -1.76 0.66 -0.96
C PRO A 346 -1.39 1.53 -2.17
N GLU A 347 -2.03 2.69 -2.34
CA GLU A 347 -1.91 3.57 -3.50
C GLU A 347 -0.47 3.94 -3.89
N ALA A 348 0.35 4.39 -2.93
CA ALA A 348 1.75 4.74 -3.19
C ALA A 348 2.59 3.54 -3.67
N PHE A 349 2.31 2.34 -3.15
CA PHE A 349 2.95 1.10 -3.61
C PHE A 349 2.43 0.66 -4.99
N HIS A 350 1.13 0.84 -5.25
CA HIS A 350 0.48 0.45 -6.50
C HIS A 350 0.99 1.23 -7.72
N LEU A 351 1.41 2.49 -7.55
CA LEU A 351 2.08 3.28 -8.60
C LEU A 351 3.39 2.63 -9.11
N LEU A 352 4.06 1.83 -8.27
CA LEU A 352 5.38 1.26 -8.57
C LEU A 352 5.34 -0.12 -9.23
N LEU A 353 4.20 -0.82 -9.20
CA LEU A 353 4.12 -2.25 -9.57
C LEU A 353 4.54 -2.51 -11.02
N CYS A 354 4.20 -1.61 -11.94
CA CYS A 354 4.62 -1.70 -13.35
C CYS A 354 6.13 -1.43 -13.56
N GLN A 355 6.79 -0.77 -12.61
CA GLN A 355 8.21 -0.39 -12.68
C GLN A 355 9.13 -1.40 -11.97
N ILE A 356 8.60 -2.20 -11.03
CA ILE A 356 9.39 -3.18 -10.26
C ILE A 356 10.00 -4.30 -11.13
N PRO A 357 9.27 -5.03 -12.00
CA PRO A 357 9.85 -6.09 -12.80
C PRO A 357 10.98 -5.61 -13.75
N PRO A 358 10.85 -4.47 -14.47
CA PRO A 358 11.96 -3.89 -15.23
C PRO A 358 13.19 -3.54 -14.38
N LEU A 359 13.00 -3.00 -13.17
CA LEU A 359 14.12 -2.68 -12.28
C LEU A 359 14.82 -3.94 -11.76
N VAL A 360 14.06 -4.96 -11.33
CA VAL A 360 14.60 -6.25 -10.87
C VAL A 360 15.41 -6.93 -11.98
N SER A 361 14.89 -6.94 -13.21
CA SER A 361 15.62 -7.47 -14.38
C SER A 361 16.91 -6.68 -14.67
N CYS A 362 16.88 -5.35 -14.55
CA CYS A 362 18.04 -4.50 -14.79
C CYS A 362 19.14 -4.71 -13.73
N LEU A 363 18.78 -4.67 -12.44
CA LEU A 363 19.74 -4.87 -11.34
C LEU A 363 20.34 -6.28 -11.35
N SER A 364 19.56 -7.29 -11.74
CA SER A 364 20.05 -8.68 -11.88
C SER A 364 21.08 -8.83 -13.01
N ALA A 365 20.98 -8.04 -14.07
CA ALA A 365 21.92 -8.04 -15.20
C ALA A 365 23.19 -7.21 -14.94
N GLU A 366 23.13 -6.21 -14.05
CA GLU A 366 24.25 -5.28 -13.78
C GLU A 366 25.41 -5.94 -13.00
N GLY A 367 25.12 -6.91 -12.13
CA GLY A 367 26.14 -7.71 -11.40
C GLY A 367 26.96 -6.98 -10.32
N THR A 368 26.92 -5.65 -10.25
CA THR A 368 27.67 -4.85 -9.27
C THR A 368 27.24 -5.11 -7.82
N ASP A 369 28.10 -4.78 -6.85
CA ASP A 369 27.75 -4.85 -5.42
C ASP A 369 26.59 -3.91 -5.07
N SER A 370 26.58 -2.71 -5.67
CA SER A 370 25.49 -1.73 -5.56
C SER A 370 24.15 -2.29 -6.05
N ALA A 371 24.14 -2.98 -7.20
CA ALA A 371 22.93 -3.61 -7.71
C ALA A 371 22.46 -4.76 -6.82
N ARG A 372 23.38 -5.66 -6.41
CA ARG A 372 23.06 -6.78 -5.51
C ARG A 372 22.50 -6.32 -4.16
N GLN A 373 23.11 -5.31 -3.54
CA GLN A 373 22.62 -4.74 -2.28
C GLN A 373 21.23 -4.12 -2.45
N CYS A 374 21.04 -3.24 -3.44
CA CYS A 374 19.75 -2.60 -3.68
C CYS A 374 18.65 -3.60 -4.04
N LEU A 375 18.98 -4.66 -4.78
CA LEU A 375 18.04 -5.72 -5.16
C LEU A 375 17.58 -6.51 -3.93
N GLN A 376 18.51 -6.90 -3.05
CA GLN A 376 18.16 -7.56 -1.78
C GLN A 376 17.24 -6.69 -0.91
N GLN A 377 17.56 -5.40 -0.75
CA GLN A 377 16.75 -4.48 0.03
C GLN A 377 15.38 -4.20 -0.61
N LEU A 378 15.31 -4.10 -1.94
CA LEU A 378 14.07 -3.94 -2.68
C LEU A 378 13.15 -5.16 -2.54
N VAL A 379 13.69 -6.37 -2.65
CA VAL A 379 12.95 -7.62 -2.44
C VAL A 379 12.39 -7.69 -1.02
N GLU A 380 13.20 -7.39 0.00
CA GLU A 380 12.75 -7.34 1.40
C GLU A 380 11.60 -6.35 1.60
N LEU A 381 11.73 -5.13 1.05
CA LEU A 381 10.72 -4.07 1.13
C LEU A 381 9.42 -4.46 0.40
N VAL A 382 9.53 -5.00 -0.82
CA VAL A 382 8.38 -5.45 -1.63
C VAL A 382 7.64 -6.59 -0.93
N HIS A 383 8.34 -7.59 -0.37
CA HIS A 383 7.67 -8.63 0.43
C HIS A 383 6.95 -8.07 1.67
N CYS A 384 7.57 -7.14 2.41
CA CYS A 384 6.91 -6.49 3.54
C CYS A 384 5.60 -5.78 3.12
N LEU A 385 5.60 -5.11 1.97
CA LEU A 385 4.44 -4.40 1.44
C LEU A 385 3.35 -5.34 0.89
N LEU A 386 3.74 -6.44 0.22
CA LEU A 386 2.82 -7.48 -0.24
C LEU A 386 2.13 -8.22 0.92
N VAL A 387 2.83 -8.43 2.04
CA VAL A 387 2.23 -8.97 3.28
C VAL A 387 1.32 -7.92 3.95
N ARG A 388 1.70 -6.64 3.93
CA ARG A 388 0.90 -5.55 4.51
C ARG A 388 -0.41 -5.28 3.73
N PHE A 389 -0.38 -5.36 2.40
CA PHE A 389 -1.47 -4.97 1.51
C PHE A 389 -2.04 -6.17 0.72
N THR A 390 -2.69 -7.10 1.43
CA THR A 390 -3.34 -8.28 0.82
C THR A 390 -4.59 -7.94 0.00
N GLY A 391 -4.99 -8.83 -0.92
CA GLY A 391 -6.25 -8.73 -1.68
C GLY A 391 -6.16 -8.13 -3.09
N PHE A 392 -4.98 -8.14 -3.72
CA PHE A 392 -4.77 -7.67 -5.11
C PHE A 392 -3.96 -8.69 -5.95
N PRO A 393 -4.41 -9.95 -6.07
CA PRO A 393 -3.60 -11.03 -6.62
C PRO A 393 -3.13 -10.78 -8.06
N ASP A 394 -4.06 -10.49 -8.97
CA ASP A 394 -3.81 -10.30 -10.40
C ASP A 394 -2.83 -9.14 -10.67
N LEU A 395 -2.87 -8.12 -9.80
CA LEU A 395 -2.01 -6.94 -9.85
C LEU A 395 -0.59 -7.22 -9.32
N TYR A 396 -0.43 -8.23 -8.47
CA TYR A 396 0.85 -8.60 -7.86
C TYR A 396 1.55 -9.75 -8.57
N GLN A 397 0.84 -10.57 -9.37
CA GLN A 397 1.43 -11.70 -10.08
C GLN A 397 2.72 -11.33 -10.87
N PRO A 398 2.77 -10.25 -11.68
CA PRO A 398 3.99 -9.91 -12.42
C PRO A 398 5.17 -9.52 -11.52
N VAL A 399 4.90 -9.01 -10.32
CA VAL A 399 5.94 -8.67 -9.33
C VAL A 399 6.41 -9.93 -8.60
N LEU A 400 5.49 -10.84 -8.24
CA LEU A 400 5.82 -12.13 -7.64
C LEU A 400 6.65 -13.01 -8.58
N GLU A 401 6.31 -13.05 -9.87
CA GLU A 401 7.09 -13.76 -10.90
C GLU A 401 8.51 -13.19 -11.08
N ALA A 402 8.69 -11.88 -10.88
CA ALA A 402 9.99 -11.23 -10.97
C ALA A 402 10.89 -11.45 -9.74
N ILE A 403 10.31 -11.61 -8.54
CA ILE A 403 11.07 -11.79 -7.28
C ILE A 403 11.15 -13.25 -6.80
N LYS A 404 10.54 -14.20 -7.52
CA LYS A 404 10.43 -15.62 -7.13
C LYS A 404 11.76 -16.31 -6.77
N ASP A 405 12.87 -15.87 -7.38
CA ASP A 405 14.19 -16.51 -7.27
C ASP A 405 14.99 -15.98 -6.06
N PHE A 406 14.41 -15.07 -5.26
CA PHE A 406 15.03 -14.45 -4.10
C PHE A 406 14.35 -14.90 -2.79
N PRO A 407 15.11 -15.07 -1.68
CA PRO A 407 14.53 -15.51 -0.41
C PRO A 407 13.72 -14.41 0.27
N GLY A 408 12.46 -14.71 0.58
CA GLY A 408 11.58 -13.81 1.34
C GLY A 408 11.99 -13.64 2.82
N PRO A 409 11.75 -12.47 3.44
CA PRO A 409 12.03 -12.23 4.85
C PRO A 409 11.12 -13.04 5.79
N SER A 410 11.61 -13.36 7.00
CA SER A 410 10.83 -14.09 8.03
C SER A 410 9.63 -13.28 8.55
N GLU A 411 8.66 -13.95 9.17
CA GLU A 411 7.45 -13.27 9.68
C GLU A 411 7.78 -12.29 10.82
N GLU A 412 8.76 -12.60 11.66
CA GLU A 412 9.30 -11.69 12.69
C GLU A 412 9.96 -10.47 12.05
N ARG A 413 10.71 -10.67 10.97
CA ARG A 413 11.41 -9.61 10.25
C ARG A 413 10.43 -8.67 9.55
N VAL A 414 9.39 -9.20 8.90
CA VAL A 414 8.30 -8.40 8.32
C VAL A 414 7.59 -7.58 9.39
N LYS A 415 7.26 -8.19 10.54
CA LYS A 415 6.68 -7.46 11.69
C LYS A 415 7.61 -6.36 12.21
N GLN A 416 8.91 -6.64 12.32
CA GLN A 416 9.91 -5.66 12.73
C GLN A 416 9.95 -4.46 11.76
N VAL A 417 10.10 -4.71 10.45
CA VAL A 417 10.19 -3.65 9.42
C VAL A 417 8.91 -2.81 9.37
N LEU A 418 7.74 -3.44 9.40
CA LEU A 418 6.46 -2.71 9.42
C LEU A 418 6.24 -1.93 10.73
N SER A 419 6.77 -2.38 11.87
CA SER A 419 6.64 -1.67 13.15
C SER A 419 7.49 -0.38 13.22
N GLN A 420 8.54 -0.26 12.40
CA GLN A 420 9.50 0.86 12.45
C GLN A 420 9.05 2.11 11.68
N GLY A 421 8.11 1.99 10.75
CA GLY A 421 7.85 3.05 9.75
C GLY A 421 6.64 3.96 9.99
N ALA A 422 5.57 3.47 10.62
CA ALA A 422 4.26 4.15 10.58
C ALA A 422 4.23 5.52 11.27
N TRP A 423 3.74 6.56 10.58
CA TRP A 423 3.36 7.82 11.23
C TRP A 423 2.21 7.54 12.22
N THR A 424 2.37 7.89 13.50
CA THR A 424 1.38 7.60 14.55
C THR A 424 0.05 8.34 14.28
N PRO A 425 -1.04 7.67 13.88
CA PRO A 425 -2.24 8.36 13.42
C PRO A 425 -3.18 8.71 14.58
N GLN A 426 -3.63 9.96 14.67
CA GLN A 426 -4.95 10.24 15.25
C GLN A 426 -5.99 9.86 14.19
N ARG A 427 -6.75 8.80 14.47
CA ARG A 427 -7.25 7.86 13.45
C ARG A 427 -8.40 8.34 12.55
N ALA A 428 -8.99 9.52 12.79
CA ALA A 428 -10.24 9.94 12.12
C ALA A 428 -10.02 10.68 10.79
N ASP A 429 -9.27 11.77 10.77
CA ASP A 429 -9.33 12.73 9.65
C ASP A 429 -8.51 12.33 8.41
N GLN A 430 -7.48 11.50 8.58
CA GLN A 430 -6.50 11.22 7.51
C GLN A 430 -6.94 10.13 6.53
N VAL A 431 -7.69 9.12 6.98
CA VAL A 431 -8.26 8.09 6.08
C VAL A 431 -9.26 8.75 5.11
N SER A 432 -10.04 9.69 5.63
CA SER A 432 -10.96 10.55 4.89
C SER A 432 -10.30 11.47 3.85
N LEU A 433 -8.96 11.57 3.77
CA LEU A 433 -8.25 12.36 2.76
C LEU A 433 -7.80 11.52 1.56
N CYS A 434 -7.23 10.33 1.76
CA CYS A 434 -6.77 9.48 0.65
C CYS A 434 -7.92 9.15 -0.32
N HIS A 435 -9.12 8.89 0.22
CA HIS A 435 -10.31 8.56 -0.57
C HIS A 435 -10.96 9.76 -1.28
N ARG A 436 -10.45 11.00 -1.11
CA ARG A 436 -10.94 12.17 -1.86
C ARG A 436 -10.26 12.39 -3.21
N LEU A 437 -9.16 11.68 -3.49
CA LEU A 437 -8.39 11.80 -4.73
C LEU A 437 -8.59 10.64 -5.72
N ALA A 438 -9.16 9.51 -5.27
CA ALA A 438 -9.43 8.36 -6.12
C ALA A 438 -10.69 8.58 -6.99
N PRO A 439 -10.68 8.18 -8.28
CA PRO A 439 -11.89 8.20 -9.11
C PRO A 439 -12.91 7.17 -8.61
N LYS A 440 -14.20 7.41 -8.89
CA LYS A 440 -15.26 6.43 -8.62
C LYS A 440 -15.03 5.18 -9.47
N SER A 441 -15.37 4.01 -8.91
CA SER A 441 -15.28 2.73 -9.62
C SER A 441 -16.06 2.74 -10.93
N GLU A 442 -15.46 2.18 -11.99
CA GLU A 442 -16.11 1.90 -13.28
C GLU A 442 -17.35 1.00 -13.13
N THR A 443 -17.46 0.24 -12.04
CA THR A 443 -18.66 -0.55 -11.71
C THR A 443 -19.88 0.30 -11.35
N GLY A 444 -19.71 1.61 -11.11
CA GLY A 444 -20.72 2.54 -10.60
C GLY A 444 -21.08 2.36 -9.12
N LYS A 445 -20.72 1.21 -8.51
CA LYS A 445 -20.97 0.88 -7.10
C LYS A 445 -19.99 1.60 -6.16
N THR A 446 -20.45 1.90 -4.95
CA THR A 446 -19.72 2.70 -3.94
C THR A 446 -19.05 1.81 -2.90
N GLY A 447 -17.78 2.09 -2.54
CA GLY A 447 -17.05 1.39 -1.48
C GLY A 447 -17.38 1.87 -0.05
N LEU A 448 -16.85 1.17 0.95
CA LEU A 448 -16.91 1.55 2.38
C LEU A 448 -15.52 1.78 2.95
N VAL A 449 -15.32 2.90 3.65
CA VAL A 449 -14.05 3.21 4.31
C VAL A 449 -13.75 2.25 5.45
N ASN A 450 -12.52 1.75 5.53
CA ASN A 450 -12.04 0.97 6.67
C ASN A 450 -11.56 1.92 7.77
N LEU A 451 -12.29 1.98 8.88
CA LEU A 451 -12.03 2.90 9.99
C LEU A 451 -11.02 2.32 11.01
N GLY A 452 -10.22 1.35 10.58
CA GLY A 452 -9.26 0.61 11.38
C GLY A 452 -9.82 -0.75 11.80
N ASN A 453 -9.44 -1.80 11.07
CA ASN A 453 -9.91 -3.19 11.28
C ASN A 453 -11.43 -3.40 11.11
N THR A 454 -12.15 -2.53 10.40
CA THR A 454 -13.63 -2.61 10.25
C THR A 454 -14.09 -3.40 9.01
N CYS A 455 -13.19 -4.09 8.32
CA CYS A 455 -13.49 -4.86 7.10
C CYS A 455 -14.52 -5.98 7.32
N TYR A 456 -14.62 -6.51 8.55
CA TYR A 456 -15.66 -7.48 8.95
C TYR A 456 -17.08 -6.88 8.83
N MET A 457 -17.26 -5.61 9.21
CA MET A 457 -18.52 -4.89 9.03
C MET A 457 -18.73 -4.54 7.56
N ASN A 458 -17.71 -3.96 6.93
CA ASN A 458 -17.82 -3.46 5.55
C ASN A 458 -18.26 -4.58 4.57
N SER A 459 -17.70 -5.79 4.72
CA SER A 459 -18.07 -6.95 3.92
C SER A 459 -19.52 -7.40 4.13
N ILE A 460 -20.00 -7.38 5.38
CA ILE A 460 -21.38 -7.72 5.76
C ILE A 460 -22.37 -6.67 5.24
N ILE A 461 -22.06 -5.39 5.35
CA ILE A 461 -22.94 -4.32 4.87
C ILE A 461 -23.04 -4.32 3.35
N GLN A 462 -21.97 -4.60 2.62
CA GLN A 462 -22.05 -4.80 1.15
C GLN A 462 -22.84 -6.08 0.79
N ALA A 463 -22.67 -7.18 1.55
CA ALA A 463 -23.46 -8.40 1.36
C ALA A 463 -24.97 -8.17 1.56
N LEU A 464 -25.35 -7.38 2.57
CA LEU A 464 -26.74 -7.01 2.85
C LEU A 464 -27.30 -5.95 1.88
N PHE A 465 -26.48 -5.01 1.41
CA PHE A 465 -26.88 -4.01 0.40
C PHE A 465 -27.12 -4.64 -0.99
N MET A 466 -26.44 -5.73 -1.29
CA MET A 466 -26.63 -6.49 -2.54
C MET A 466 -27.76 -7.52 -2.45
N ALA A 467 -28.32 -7.77 -1.26
CA ALA A 467 -29.58 -8.52 -1.09
C ALA A 467 -30.77 -7.61 -1.47
N THR A 468 -31.09 -7.56 -2.77
CA THR A 468 -31.99 -6.55 -3.38
C THR A 468 -33.31 -6.35 -2.64
N ASP A 469 -34.04 -7.40 -2.26
CA ASP A 469 -35.34 -7.22 -1.60
C ASP A 469 -35.20 -6.65 -0.18
N PHE A 470 -34.11 -6.98 0.52
CA PHE A 470 -33.80 -6.38 1.82
C PHE A 470 -33.38 -4.91 1.67
N ARG A 471 -32.55 -4.58 0.65
CA ARG A 471 -32.23 -3.19 0.30
C ARG A 471 -33.50 -2.38 0.03
N VAL A 472 -34.35 -2.83 -0.90
CA VAL A 472 -35.60 -2.15 -1.27
C VAL A 472 -36.53 -1.99 -0.07
N ALA A 473 -36.71 -3.06 0.72
CA ALA A 473 -37.54 -2.98 1.91
C ALA A 473 -37.01 -1.97 2.94
N VAL A 474 -35.71 -1.94 3.23
CA VAL A 474 -35.08 -0.95 4.12
C VAL A 474 -35.21 0.47 3.58
N MET A 475 -35.04 0.68 2.27
CA MET A 475 -35.21 1.99 1.62
C MET A 475 -36.66 2.49 1.74
N SER A 476 -37.65 1.60 1.61
CA SER A 476 -39.09 1.91 1.67
C SER A 476 -39.64 2.23 3.07
N LEU A 477 -38.84 2.08 4.13
CA LEU A 477 -39.29 2.31 5.51
C LEU A 477 -39.62 3.78 5.77
N LYS A 478 -40.78 4.01 6.39
CA LYS A 478 -41.28 5.34 6.79
C LYS A 478 -41.21 5.48 8.32
N ASN A 479 -41.03 6.71 8.81
CA ASN A 479 -40.89 7.05 10.24
C ASN A 479 -39.65 6.45 10.93
N CYS A 480 -38.51 6.41 10.23
CA CYS A 480 -37.27 5.81 10.72
C CYS A 480 -36.63 6.51 11.94
N ASP A 481 -37.05 7.72 12.31
CA ASP A 481 -36.64 8.38 13.56
C ASP A 481 -37.02 7.59 14.81
N LEU A 482 -38.04 6.73 14.71
CA LEU A 482 -38.47 5.80 15.76
C LEU A 482 -37.63 4.51 15.83
N LEU A 483 -36.67 4.32 14.90
CA LEU A 483 -35.83 3.13 14.75
C LEU A 483 -34.36 3.56 14.57
N PRO A 484 -33.64 3.93 15.66
CA PRO A 484 -32.36 4.62 15.59
C PRO A 484 -31.21 3.81 14.97
N LEU A 485 -31.30 2.47 14.89
CA LEU A 485 -30.35 1.64 14.16
C LEU A 485 -30.79 1.43 12.70
N MET A 486 -32.08 1.17 12.47
CA MET A 486 -32.62 0.94 11.12
C MET A 486 -32.55 2.20 10.25
N GLY A 487 -32.87 3.39 10.79
CA GLY A 487 -32.73 4.66 10.07
C GLY A 487 -31.28 4.99 9.70
N LYS A 488 -30.31 4.59 10.53
CA LYS A 488 -28.89 4.68 10.19
C LYS A 488 -28.48 3.69 9.09
N LEU A 489 -29.08 2.50 9.04
CA LEU A 489 -28.88 1.54 7.94
C LEU A 489 -29.47 2.07 6.62
N GLN A 490 -30.70 2.59 6.65
CA GLN A 490 -31.36 3.24 5.51
C GLN A 490 -30.52 4.40 4.98
N ARG A 491 -30.01 5.27 5.86
CA ARG A 491 -29.07 6.35 5.50
C ARG A 491 -27.81 5.79 4.83
N LEU A 492 -27.18 4.76 5.39
CA LEU A 492 -25.98 4.16 4.83
C LEU A 492 -26.24 3.54 3.44
N PHE A 493 -27.38 2.85 3.26
CA PHE A 493 -27.80 2.31 1.96
C PHE A 493 -28.11 3.41 0.93
N ALA A 494 -28.76 4.50 1.33
CA ALA A 494 -29.01 5.64 0.43
C ALA A 494 -27.70 6.30 -0.04
N PHE A 495 -26.73 6.48 0.85
CA PHE A 495 -25.39 6.96 0.46
C PHE A 495 -24.63 5.95 -0.41
N LEU A 496 -24.73 4.63 -0.18
CA LEU A 496 -24.15 3.61 -1.08
C LEU A 496 -24.74 3.67 -2.49
N GLN A 497 -26.06 3.91 -2.60
CA GLN A 497 -26.79 3.92 -3.87
C GLN A 497 -26.64 5.24 -4.65
N HIS A 498 -26.51 6.38 -3.97
CA HIS A 498 -26.62 7.72 -4.60
C HIS A 498 -25.43 8.67 -4.39
N SER A 499 -24.40 8.30 -3.60
CA SER A 499 -23.18 9.11 -3.51
C SER A 499 -22.36 9.01 -4.80
N GLN A 500 -21.66 10.10 -5.16
CA GLN A 500 -20.69 10.14 -6.26
C GLN A 500 -19.23 10.02 -5.78
N ARG A 501 -19.00 9.93 -4.47
CA ARG A 501 -17.69 9.57 -3.92
C ARG A 501 -17.30 8.14 -4.34
N PRO A 502 -16.00 7.80 -4.43
CA PRO A 502 -15.56 6.41 -4.65
C PRO A 502 -15.95 5.49 -3.49
N ALA A 503 -15.91 6.01 -2.26
CA ALA A 503 -16.32 5.32 -1.05
C ALA A 503 -16.88 6.29 -0.01
N ILE A 504 -17.70 5.78 0.91
CA ILE A 504 -18.31 6.53 2.01
C ILE A 504 -17.84 6.02 3.37
N SER A 505 -17.88 6.88 4.38
CA SER A 505 -17.55 6.52 5.76
C SER A 505 -18.77 5.94 6.49
N PRO A 506 -18.68 4.72 7.07
CA PRO A 506 -19.77 4.13 7.85
C PRO A 506 -19.76 4.51 9.35
N ASP A 507 -19.00 5.53 9.77
CA ASP A 507 -18.73 5.87 11.19
C ASP A 507 -20.00 5.96 12.07
N SER A 508 -20.99 6.73 11.62
CA SER A 508 -22.23 6.97 12.36
C SER A 508 -23.08 5.72 12.56
N PHE A 509 -22.92 4.72 11.67
CA PHE A 509 -23.57 3.42 11.74
C PHE A 509 -22.72 2.39 12.52
N LEU A 510 -21.39 2.39 12.36
CA LEU A 510 -20.46 1.61 13.17
C LEU A 510 -20.71 1.87 14.66
N ALA A 511 -20.73 3.14 15.07
CA ALA A 511 -20.97 3.57 16.45
C ALA A 511 -22.38 3.23 17.00
N ALA A 512 -23.32 2.76 16.17
CA ALA A 512 -24.64 2.27 16.60
C ALA A 512 -24.78 0.73 16.55
N SER A 513 -23.97 0.07 15.71
CA SER A 513 -24.07 -1.36 15.38
C SER A 513 -23.00 -2.23 16.03
N THR A 514 -21.93 -1.66 16.61
CA THR A 514 -20.92 -2.43 17.34
C THR A 514 -21.49 -3.12 18.59
N PRO A 515 -21.24 -4.43 18.80
CA PRO A 515 -21.47 -5.09 20.08
C PRO A 515 -20.70 -4.44 21.23
N ALA A 516 -21.28 -4.42 22.43
CA ALA A 516 -20.66 -3.79 23.60
C ALA A 516 -19.37 -4.48 24.10
N TRP A 517 -19.13 -5.72 23.67
CA TRP A 517 -17.92 -6.49 23.97
C TRP A 517 -16.85 -6.41 22.87
N PHE A 518 -17.13 -5.78 21.72
CA PHE A 518 -16.14 -5.57 20.67
C PHE A 518 -15.21 -4.40 21.05
N THR A 519 -13.91 -4.64 21.09
CA THR A 519 -12.92 -3.59 21.38
C THR A 519 -12.69 -2.72 20.15
N PRO A 520 -12.90 -1.39 20.20
CA PRO A 520 -12.76 -0.53 19.02
C PRO A 520 -11.36 -0.61 18.38
N GLY A 521 -11.31 -0.93 17.09
CA GLY A 521 -10.06 -1.06 16.32
C GLY A 521 -9.33 -2.40 16.48
N SER A 522 -9.88 -3.39 17.19
CA SER A 522 -9.43 -4.78 17.08
C SER A 522 -10.08 -5.47 15.87
N GLN A 523 -9.51 -6.59 15.42
CA GLN A 523 -10.17 -7.47 14.45
C GLN A 523 -11.25 -8.30 15.14
N GLN A 524 -12.30 -8.67 14.39
CA GLN A 524 -13.54 -9.27 14.92
C GLN A 524 -14.16 -10.24 13.91
N ASP A 525 -15.02 -11.15 14.37
CA ASP A 525 -15.70 -12.13 13.52
C ASP A 525 -16.89 -11.51 12.78
N CYS A 526 -16.91 -11.62 11.44
CA CYS A 526 -17.98 -11.03 10.63
C CYS A 526 -19.34 -11.74 10.79
N SER A 527 -19.35 -13.03 11.15
CA SER A 527 -20.59 -13.79 11.38
C SER A 527 -21.21 -13.45 12.75
N GLU A 528 -20.39 -13.22 13.77
CA GLU A 528 -20.85 -12.73 15.08
C GLU A 528 -21.45 -11.32 14.95
N TYR A 529 -20.78 -10.42 14.22
CA TYR A 529 -21.30 -9.10 13.91
C TYR A 529 -22.65 -9.16 13.15
N LEU A 530 -22.76 -10.03 12.14
CA LEU A 530 -24.00 -10.23 11.37
C LEU A 530 -25.17 -10.69 12.26
N LYS A 531 -24.95 -11.69 13.13
CA LYS A 531 -25.97 -12.20 14.05
C LYS A 531 -26.43 -11.09 15.01
N TYR A 532 -25.49 -10.40 15.67
CA TYR A 532 -25.80 -9.27 16.54
C TYR A 532 -26.58 -8.16 15.81
N LEU A 533 -26.19 -7.82 14.58
CA LEU A 533 -26.86 -6.78 13.80
C LEU A 533 -28.31 -7.17 13.47
N LEU A 534 -28.55 -8.39 12.99
CA LEU A 534 -29.90 -8.87 12.66
C LEU A 534 -30.78 -8.95 13.93
N ASP A 535 -30.27 -9.49 15.03
CA ASP A 535 -30.99 -9.58 16.30
C ASP A 535 -31.35 -8.18 16.85
N ARG A 536 -30.43 -7.21 16.75
CA ARG A 536 -30.65 -5.83 17.17
C ARG A 536 -31.74 -5.14 16.34
N LEU A 537 -31.70 -5.30 15.01
CA LEU A 537 -32.72 -4.77 14.11
C LEU A 537 -34.09 -5.41 14.35
N HIS A 538 -34.15 -6.74 14.57
CA HIS A 538 -35.37 -7.46 14.92
C HIS A 538 -35.97 -6.95 16.24
N GLU A 539 -35.15 -6.85 17.29
CA GLU A 539 -35.58 -6.43 18.62
C GLU A 539 -35.95 -4.93 18.71
N GLU A 540 -35.45 -4.09 17.80
CA GLU A 540 -35.84 -2.68 17.66
C GLU A 540 -37.24 -2.56 17.02
N GLU A 541 -37.45 -3.19 15.86
CA GLU A 541 -38.74 -3.19 15.14
C GLU A 541 -39.88 -3.79 15.99
N LYS A 542 -39.60 -4.91 16.67
CA LYS A 542 -40.52 -5.64 17.56
C LYS A 542 -41.00 -4.79 18.76
N LYS A 543 -40.11 -3.98 19.34
CA LYS A 543 -40.45 -3.08 20.46
C LYS A 543 -41.30 -1.89 20.02
N SER A 544 -41.04 -1.35 18.83
CA SER A 544 -41.87 -0.27 18.27
C SER A 544 -43.27 -0.76 17.86
N GLY A 545 -43.38 -1.96 17.29
CA GLY A 545 -44.68 -2.54 16.89
C GLY A 545 -45.70 -2.69 18.04
N HIS A 546 -45.23 -2.98 19.25
CA HIS A 546 -46.09 -3.19 20.43
C HIS A 546 -46.83 -1.93 20.94
N LYS A 547 -46.46 -0.72 20.48
CA LYS A 547 -47.10 0.53 20.94
C LYS A 547 -48.26 1.00 20.05
N GLY A 548 -48.51 0.35 18.91
CA GLY A 548 -49.34 0.93 17.85
C GLY A 548 -50.71 0.29 17.56
N ARG A 549 -50.92 -1.00 17.87
CA ARG A 549 -52.18 -1.71 17.51
C ARG A 549 -52.56 -2.79 18.51
N GLY A 550 -53.76 -2.68 19.07
CA GLY A 550 -54.52 -3.83 19.53
C GLY A 550 -55.62 -4.15 18.50
N LEU A 551 -55.50 -5.26 17.77
CA LEU A 551 -56.59 -5.99 17.09
C LEU A 551 -56.01 -7.19 16.30
N SER A 552 -56.65 -8.36 16.45
CA SER A 552 -56.50 -9.59 15.66
C SER A 552 -55.08 -10.18 15.48
N GLU A 553 -54.78 -11.20 16.28
CA GLU A 553 -53.72 -12.17 15.98
C GLU A 553 -54.12 -13.04 14.79
N THR A 554 -53.31 -13.06 13.72
CA THR A 554 -53.23 -14.24 12.81
C THR A 554 -52.02 -14.21 11.89
N GLN A 555 -51.68 -13.08 11.26
CA GLN A 555 -50.53 -13.01 10.33
C GLN A 555 -49.76 -11.67 10.25
N ALA A 556 -50.24 -10.57 10.83
CA ALA A 556 -49.64 -9.23 10.70
C ALA A 556 -48.44 -8.94 11.66
N GLY A 557 -47.77 -9.96 12.19
CA GLY A 557 -46.85 -9.85 13.35
C GLY A 557 -45.36 -10.08 13.09
N ARG A 558 -44.90 -10.28 11.85
CA ARG A 558 -43.47 -10.56 11.54
C ARG A 558 -42.70 -9.29 11.13
N THR A 559 -41.71 -8.95 11.95
CA THR A 559 -40.63 -7.97 11.64
C THR A 559 -40.00 -8.24 10.26
N LEU A 560 -39.51 -7.21 9.57
CA LEU A 560 -38.76 -7.29 8.33
C LEU A 560 -37.62 -8.33 8.41
N ILE A 561 -36.85 -8.34 9.49
CA ILE A 561 -35.75 -9.30 9.68
C ILE A 561 -36.27 -10.75 9.64
N ASN A 562 -37.31 -11.08 10.40
CA ASN A 562 -37.94 -12.41 10.36
C ASN A 562 -38.71 -12.73 9.08
N ARG A 563 -39.02 -11.73 8.23
CA ARG A 563 -39.59 -11.96 6.88
C ARG A 563 -38.49 -12.28 5.86
N MET A 564 -37.33 -11.63 5.97
CA MET A 564 -36.22 -11.82 5.04
C MET A 564 -35.31 -12.99 5.42
N PHE A 565 -34.84 -13.07 6.67
CA PHE A 565 -33.81 -14.02 7.11
C PHE A 565 -34.30 -15.11 8.08
N GLY A 566 -35.54 -15.02 8.56
CA GLY A 566 -36.08 -15.91 9.58
C GLY A 566 -36.60 -17.25 9.01
N GLY A 567 -35.92 -18.36 9.33
CA GLY A 567 -36.39 -19.72 9.07
C GLY A 567 -36.88 -20.44 10.33
N LYS A 568 -37.41 -21.65 10.16
CA LYS A 568 -37.70 -22.59 11.24
C LYS A 568 -37.17 -23.99 10.94
N MET A 569 -36.64 -24.63 11.98
CA MET A 569 -36.24 -26.03 12.01
C MET A 569 -36.89 -26.72 13.19
N VAL A 570 -36.96 -28.05 13.14
CA VAL A 570 -37.55 -28.85 14.22
C VAL A 570 -36.64 -30.02 14.58
N THR A 571 -36.30 -30.11 15.87
CA THR A 571 -35.52 -31.22 16.43
C THR A 571 -36.49 -32.28 16.97
N ARG A 572 -36.36 -33.52 16.49
CA ARG A 572 -37.10 -34.70 16.95
C ARG A 572 -36.14 -35.64 17.68
N ILE A 573 -36.39 -35.94 18.95
CA ILE A 573 -35.61 -36.90 19.75
C ILE A 573 -36.48 -38.12 20.06
N ARG A 574 -36.17 -39.25 19.44
CA ARG A 574 -36.85 -40.54 19.59
C ARG A 574 -36.11 -41.41 20.60
N CYS A 575 -36.72 -41.65 21.76
CA CYS A 575 -36.17 -42.58 22.76
C CYS A 575 -36.27 -44.02 22.24
N LEU A 576 -35.15 -44.72 22.06
CA LEU A 576 -35.16 -46.08 21.49
C LEU A 576 -35.85 -47.12 22.41
N ARG A 577 -35.87 -46.88 23.73
CA ARG A 577 -36.47 -47.81 24.70
C ARG A 577 -38.01 -47.78 24.74
N CYS A 578 -38.62 -46.61 24.61
CA CYS A 578 -40.09 -46.44 24.72
C CYS A 578 -40.75 -45.88 23.46
N GLN A 579 -39.97 -45.68 22.39
CA GLN A 579 -40.39 -45.14 21.09
C GLN A 579 -41.05 -43.74 21.16
N ASN A 580 -40.99 -43.07 22.31
CA ASN A 580 -41.55 -41.75 22.51
C ASN A 580 -40.68 -40.70 21.80
N VAL A 581 -41.29 -39.95 20.88
CA VAL A 581 -40.66 -38.80 20.23
C VAL A 581 -40.95 -37.53 21.03
N SER A 582 -39.90 -36.84 21.47
CA SER A 582 -39.97 -35.45 21.90
C SER A 582 -39.69 -34.56 20.70
N GLN A 583 -40.39 -33.44 20.56
CA GLN A 583 -40.25 -32.52 19.42
C GLN A 583 -40.13 -31.08 19.92
N ARG A 584 -39.17 -30.32 19.38
CA ARG A 584 -38.95 -28.89 19.69
C ARG A 584 -38.72 -28.13 18.39
N GLU A 585 -39.57 -27.13 18.12
CA GLU A 585 -39.39 -26.21 17.00
C GLU A 585 -38.56 -25.01 17.44
N GLU A 586 -37.62 -24.59 16.60
CA GLU A 586 -36.65 -23.53 16.86
C GLU A 586 -36.53 -22.64 15.60
N ALA A 587 -36.52 -21.33 15.80
CA ALA A 587 -36.28 -20.37 14.71
C ALA A 587 -34.78 -20.11 14.56
N PHE A 588 -34.34 -19.81 13.34
CA PHE A 588 -32.94 -19.48 13.04
C PHE A 588 -32.83 -18.33 12.04
N SER A 589 -31.69 -17.66 12.03
CA SER A 589 -31.30 -16.62 11.06
C SER A 589 -30.12 -17.03 10.18
N ASP A 590 -29.23 -17.91 10.68
CA ASP A 590 -28.20 -18.60 9.89
C ASP A 590 -28.15 -20.10 10.19
N LEU A 591 -27.57 -20.87 9.25
CA LEU A 591 -27.12 -22.23 9.51
C LEU A 591 -25.61 -22.25 9.69
N SER A 592 -25.17 -22.62 10.89
CA SER A 592 -23.76 -22.75 11.25
C SER A 592 -23.26 -24.16 10.93
N LEU A 593 -22.64 -24.32 9.77
CA LEU A 593 -22.25 -25.60 9.17
C LEU A 593 -20.88 -26.06 9.68
N ALA A 594 -20.88 -27.14 10.46
CA ALA A 594 -19.66 -27.80 10.94
C ALA A 594 -19.00 -28.66 9.84
N LEU A 595 -17.68 -28.62 9.74
CA LEU A 595 -16.93 -29.50 8.84
C LEU A 595 -16.78 -30.90 9.47
N PRO A 596 -17.07 -32.00 8.75
CA PRO A 596 -16.91 -33.35 9.27
C PRO A 596 -15.47 -33.67 9.71
N PRO A 597 -15.29 -34.41 10.82
CA PRO A 597 -13.96 -34.81 11.29
C PRO A 597 -13.31 -35.77 10.28
N PRO A 598 -11.96 -35.82 10.19
CA PRO A 598 -11.25 -36.51 9.11
C PRO A 598 -11.67 -37.97 8.89
N ASN A 599 -11.99 -38.70 9.97
CA ASN A 599 -12.33 -40.12 9.91
C ASN A 599 -13.68 -40.40 9.23
N HIS A 600 -14.62 -39.45 9.21
CA HIS A 600 -15.93 -39.62 8.55
C HIS A 600 -15.92 -39.31 7.04
N ARG A 601 -14.78 -38.92 6.46
CA ARG A 601 -14.67 -38.60 5.02
C ARG A 601 -14.57 -39.81 4.09
N ARG A 602 -14.65 -41.05 4.60
CA ARG A 602 -14.49 -42.29 3.81
C ARG A 602 -15.80 -43.00 3.45
N ASP A 603 -16.86 -42.79 4.22
CA ASP A 603 -18.15 -43.46 4.00
C ASP A 603 -19.02 -42.62 3.04
N GLY A 604 -18.82 -42.84 1.73
CA GLY A 604 -19.46 -42.09 0.65
C GLY A 604 -20.96 -42.36 0.44
N SER A 605 -21.77 -42.43 1.50
CA SER A 605 -23.19 -42.81 1.42
C SER A 605 -24.13 -41.92 2.25
N PHE A 606 -24.19 -40.62 1.92
CA PHE A 606 -25.16 -39.66 2.47
C PHE A 606 -26.30 -39.35 1.50
N ILE A 607 -27.02 -40.39 1.03
CA ILE A 607 -28.19 -40.23 0.15
C ILE A 607 -29.46 -40.63 0.89
N ILE A 608 -30.30 -39.66 1.26
CA ILE A 608 -31.70 -39.90 1.64
C ILE A 608 -32.50 -40.09 0.34
N SER A 609 -32.56 -41.31 -0.18
CA SER A 609 -33.40 -41.66 -1.33
C SER A 609 -34.86 -41.83 -0.91
N PRO A 610 -35.83 -41.08 -1.47
CA PRO A 610 -37.24 -41.39 -1.29
C PRO A 610 -37.60 -42.69 -2.04
N SER A 611 -38.30 -43.60 -1.39
CA SER A 611 -38.66 -44.90 -1.96
C SER A 611 -39.82 -44.81 -2.97
N PRO A 612 -39.70 -45.38 -4.19
CA PRO A 612 -40.79 -45.46 -5.17
C PRO A 612 -41.50 -46.82 -5.18
N ALA A 613 -42.79 -46.81 -5.52
CA ALA A 613 -43.61 -47.97 -5.91
C ALA A 613 -44.89 -47.44 -6.61
N VAL A 614 -45.53 -48.10 -7.59
CA VAL A 614 -45.28 -49.37 -8.32
C VAL A 614 -45.42 -49.07 -9.83
N VAL A 615 -45.38 -49.95 -10.84
CA VAL A 615 -45.55 -51.43 -10.99
C VAL A 615 -44.43 -51.96 -11.92
N GLU A 616 -44.39 -53.12 -12.62
CA GLU A 616 -45.34 -54.21 -12.98
C GLU A 616 -44.55 -55.54 -13.11
N GLY A 617 -45.10 -56.57 -13.77
CA GLY A 617 -44.47 -57.88 -14.00
C GLY A 617 -43.34 -57.92 -15.06
N VAL A 618 -42.80 -59.09 -15.43
CA VAL A 618 -43.31 -60.47 -15.28
C VAL A 618 -42.18 -61.44 -14.86
N GLY A 619 -42.51 -62.55 -14.18
CA GLY A 619 -41.57 -63.62 -13.75
C GLY A 619 -41.26 -64.68 -14.83
N PRO A 620 -40.91 -65.95 -14.50
CA PRO A 620 -41.05 -66.64 -13.19
C PRO A 620 -39.87 -67.56 -12.75
N ALA A 621 -40.07 -68.27 -11.62
CA ALA A 621 -39.36 -69.50 -11.16
C ALA A 621 -37.89 -69.38 -10.68
N SER A 622 -37.39 -70.16 -9.69
CA SER A 622 -38.02 -71.12 -8.76
C SER A 622 -37.15 -71.36 -7.49
N VAL A 623 -37.72 -72.06 -6.49
CA VAL A 623 -37.22 -72.33 -5.11
C VAL A 623 -37.18 -73.89 -4.95
N PRO A 624 -36.19 -74.56 -4.28
CA PRO A 624 -36.24 -74.77 -2.82
C PRO A 624 -34.92 -75.06 -2.04
N MET A 625 -35.13 -75.41 -0.76
CA MET A 625 -34.22 -75.57 0.38
C MET A 625 -33.25 -76.77 0.36
N ALA A 626 -32.10 -76.64 1.06
CA ALA A 626 -31.42 -77.62 1.95
C ALA A 626 -30.00 -77.08 2.31
N ALA A 627 -29.21 -77.55 3.30
CA ALA A 627 -29.38 -78.12 4.64
C ALA A 627 -27.97 -78.55 5.15
N THR A 628 -27.57 -78.17 6.37
CA THR A 628 -26.76 -78.97 7.32
C THR A 628 -25.35 -79.54 6.95
N MET A 629 -24.27 -78.87 7.44
CA MET A 629 -23.13 -79.39 8.29
C MET A 629 -22.31 -80.67 7.90
N PRO A 630 -21.18 -81.05 8.57
CA PRO A 630 -20.36 -80.43 9.64
C PRO A 630 -18.93 -80.08 9.10
N PRO A 631 -17.71 -80.57 9.50
CA PRO A 631 -17.18 -81.13 10.76
C PRO A 631 -15.74 -80.74 11.23
N LEU A 632 -15.55 -80.76 12.57
CA LEU A 632 -14.41 -81.31 13.37
C LEU A 632 -12.95 -80.76 13.33
N HIS A 633 -12.65 -79.92 14.35
CA HIS A 633 -11.74 -80.12 15.53
C HIS A 633 -11.14 -81.54 15.81
N PRO A 634 -10.11 -81.75 16.69
CA PRO A 634 -9.77 -81.07 17.98
C PRO A 634 -8.25 -80.81 18.22
N ARG A 635 -7.67 -80.45 19.39
CA ARG A 635 -7.97 -80.39 20.86
C ARG A 635 -7.46 -79.03 21.43
N GLY A 636 -7.76 -78.47 22.62
CA GLY A 636 -8.17 -78.96 23.96
C GLY A 636 -7.08 -78.55 24.99
N THR A 637 -7.30 -78.09 26.24
CA THR A 637 -8.51 -78.00 27.11
C THR A 637 -8.34 -76.99 28.28
N SER A 638 -9.44 -76.33 28.70
CA SER A 638 -9.95 -75.89 30.05
C SER A 638 -9.07 -75.94 31.34
N PRO A 639 -9.38 -75.21 32.46
CA PRO A 639 -10.71 -74.68 32.87
C PRO A 639 -10.80 -73.28 33.57
N SER A 640 -12.02 -72.90 33.98
CA SER A 640 -12.45 -71.75 34.83
C SER A 640 -12.53 -72.15 36.34
N PRO A 641 -12.93 -71.33 37.38
CA PRO A 641 -14.05 -70.35 37.46
C PRO A 641 -13.84 -69.07 38.34
N SER A 642 -14.94 -68.35 38.62
CA SER A 642 -15.10 -67.18 39.54
C SER A 642 -15.79 -67.58 40.89
N PRO A 643 -15.78 -66.80 42.01
CA PRO A 643 -16.52 -65.51 42.22
C PRO A 643 -15.86 -64.49 43.23
N GLY A 644 -16.62 -63.46 43.70
CA GLY A 644 -16.22 -62.44 44.74
C GLY A 644 -16.68 -62.77 46.19
N PRO A 645 -17.03 -61.83 47.12
CA PRO A 645 -17.09 -60.34 47.10
C PRO A 645 -16.66 -59.58 48.43
N GLY A 646 -16.86 -58.24 48.52
CA GLY A 646 -16.97 -57.44 49.80
C GLY A 646 -15.86 -56.39 50.09
N ARG A 647 -15.97 -55.41 51.04
CA ARG A 647 -17.10 -54.84 51.84
C ARG A 647 -16.66 -53.57 52.66
N GLU A 648 -17.54 -52.54 52.81
CA GLU A 648 -17.55 -51.39 53.79
C GLU A 648 -16.33 -50.43 53.91
N GLY A 649 -16.42 -49.16 54.40
CA GLY A 649 -17.55 -48.29 54.79
C GLY A 649 -17.14 -46.98 55.54
N GLY A 650 -18.01 -45.94 55.58
CA GLY A 650 -17.86 -44.69 56.41
C GLY A 650 -16.93 -43.57 55.87
N GLY A 651 -16.99 -42.30 56.33
CA GLY A 651 -17.97 -41.65 57.24
C GLY A 651 -17.64 -40.20 57.70
N ALA A 652 -18.18 -39.19 57.00
CA ALA A 652 -18.70 -37.86 57.45
C ALA A 652 -17.89 -36.80 58.28
N ASP A 653 -17.87 -35.58 57.71
CA ASP A 653 -18.10 -34.23 58.31
C ASP A 653 -17.14 -33.57 59.34
N LYS A 654 -16.64 -32.36 59.00
CA LYS A 654 -16.70 -31.16 59.86
C LYS A 654 -16.43 -29.81 59.14
N ARG A 655 -17.21 -28.80 59.56
CA ARG A 655 -17.22 -27.36 59.20
C ARG A 655 -15.87 -26.61 59.30
N GLY A 656 -15.71 -25.47 58.61
CA GLY A 656 -14.59 -24.51 58.81
C GLY A 656 -14.62 -23.21 57.97
N ASP A 657 -15.38 -22.22 58.42
CA ASP A 657 -15.73 -20.93 57.79
C ASP A 657 -14.59 -19.95 57.35
N VAL A 658 -14.78 -19.31 56.17
CA VAL A 658 -14.75 -17.84 55.90
C VAL A 658 -13.43 -17.01 55.77
N ARG A 659 -13.46 -16.09 54.76
CA ARG A 659 -12.59 -14.93 54.41
C ARG A 659 -11.14 -15.24 53.98
N VAL A 660 -10.69 -14.89 52.77
CA VAL A 660 -10.63 -13.58 52.07
C VAL A 660 -9.64 -12.59 52.69
N VAL A 661 -8.51 -12.38 52.01
CA VAL A 661 -7.81 -11.09 51.78
C VAL A 661 -6.64 -11.34 50.81
N LEU A 662 -6.42 -10.44 49.83
CA LEU A 662 -5.18 -10.33 49.05
C LEU A 662 -4.28 -9.30 49.76
N PRO A 663 -2.94 -9.43 49.68
CA PRO A 663 -2.30 -8.46 48.77
C PRO A 663 -1.07 -8.96 48.00
N VAL A 664 -0.86 -8.25 46.89
CA VAL A 664 0.39 -7.95 46.16
C VAL A 664 1.48 -7.51 47.17
N ASP A 665 2.77 -7.85 47.04
CA ASP A 665 3.72 -7.26 46.08
C ASP A 665 5.03 -8.06 45.87
N ALA A 666 5.91 -7.58 44.98
CA ALA A 666 7.13 -8.24 44.50
C ALA A 666 8.41 -7.99 45.33
N VAL A 667 9.49 -8.77 45.08
CA VAL A 667 10.90 -8.35 45.16
C VAL A 667 11.81 -9.24 44.27
N ALA A 668 12.95 -8.67 43.89
CA ALA A 668 14.00 -9.07 42.93
C ALA A 668 14.48 -10.54 42.79
N VAL A 669 14.70 -10.90 41.52
CA VAL A 669 15.95 -11.41 40.89
C VAL A 669 17.14 -11.75 41.80
N GLU A 670 17.73 -12.94 41.58
CA GLU A 670 19.19 -13.13 41.56
C GLU A 670 19.58 -14.20 40.52
N THR A 671 20.86 -14.33 40.13
CA THR A 671 21.28 -15.17 38.97
C THR A 671 22.71 -15.70 39.12
N VAL A 672 22.89 -17.03 39.13
CA VAL A 672 24.22 -17.67 39.18
C VAL A 672 24.22 -19.04 38.46
N GLY A 673 25.29 -19.33 37.71
CA GLY A 673 25.87 -20.69 37.63
C GLY A 673 25.42 -21.60 36.48
N SER A 674 26.20 -21.65 35.39
CA SER A 674 26.15 -22.70 34.36
C SER A 674 27.00 -23.91 34.74
N LEU A 675 26.59 -25.12 34.33
CA LEU A 675 27.48 -26.25 34.02
C LEU A 675 26.74 -27.30 33.14
N GLU A 676 27.50 -28.20 32.52
CA GLU A 676 27.18 -28.84 31.23
C GLU A 676 26.58 -30.28 31.29
N ARG A 677 26.41 -30.90 30.09
CA ARG A 677 26.35 -32.36 29.76
C ARG A 677 24.96 -33.04 29.77
N VAL A 678 24.57 -33.91 28.82
CA VAL A 678 25.17 -34.47 27.57
C VAL A 678 24.07 -34.62 26.48
N GLU A 679 24.39 -34.48 25.18
CA GLU A 679 23.58 -35.01 24.07
C GLU A 679 24.23 -36.24 23.39
N PRO A 680 23.45 -37.27 23.02
CA PRO A 680 23.78 -38.24 21.97
C PRO A 680 22.87 -38.09 20.72
N PRO A 681 23.26 -38.59 19.53
CA PRO A 681 23.20 -37.75 18.33
C PRO A 681 22.08 -38.06 17.32
N ILE A 682 21.82 -37.08 16.45
CA ILE A 682 21.09 -37.23 15.18
C ILE A 682 22.08 -37.62 14.08
N VAL A 683 21.69 -38.56 13.20
CA VAL A 683 22.50 -39.01 12.06
C VAL A 683 22.03 -38.30 10.79
N ASN A 684 22.96 -37.70 10.04
CA ASN A 684 22.74 -37.10 8.72
C ASN A 684 23.59 -37.85 7.68
N GLU A 685 23.01 -38.16 6.51
CA GLU A 685 23.65 -38.45 5.20
C GLU A 685 22.56 -39.00 4.26
N GLU A 686 22.53 -38.77 2.93
CA GLU A 686 23.25 -37.78 2.11
C GLU A 686 22.44 -37.49 0.80
N LEU A 687 22.96 -36.63 -0.08
CA LEU A 687 22.32 -36.19 -1.33
C LEU A 687 23.04 -36.77 -2.57
N MET A 688 22.31 -37.46 -3.45
CA MET A 688 22.66 -37.64 -4.88
C MET A 688 21.38 -37.79 -5.71
N GLY A 689 21.38 -37.34 -6.97
CA GLY A 689 20.17 -37.22 -7.80
C GLY A 689 20.29 -37.77 -9.22
N ALA A 690 19.15 -37.84 -9.92
CA ALA A 690 19.07 -38.20 -11.34
C ALA A 690 17.86 -37.56 -12.04
N SER A 691 17.93 -37.41 -13.36
CA SER A 691 16.87 -36.91 -14.26
C SER A 691 17.19 -37.35 -15.69
N PRO A 692 16.24 -37.33 -16.65
CA PRO A 692 14.81 -37.59 -16.53
C PRO A 692 14.36 -38.73 -17.48
N SER A 693 13.16 -39.30 -17.30
CA SER A 693 12.53 -40.14 -18.34
C SER A 693 11.00 -40.15 -18.25
N ALA A 694 10.35 -40.13 -19.40
CA ALA A 694 8.89 -40.17 -19.57
C ALA A 694 8.53 -41.00 -20.82
N PRO A 695 7.25 -41.30 -21.08
CA PRO A 695 6.19 -41.74 -20.15
C PRO A 695 5.57 -43.08 -20.61
N ARG A 696 4.85 -43.81 -19.75
CA ARG A 696 3.92 -44.89 -20.18
C ARG A 696 3.00 -45.39 -19.07
N GLY A 697 1.78 -45.78 -19.46
CA GLY A 697 0.86 -46.60 -18.66
C GLY A 697 -0.05 -45.81 -17.72
N ALA A 698 -1.32 -45.65 -18.11
CA ALA A 698 -2.34 -45.10 -17.21
C ALA A 698 -2.84 -46.18 -16.24
N ALA A 699 -2.86 -45.86 -14.96
CA ALA A 699 -3.72 -46.49 -13.96
C ALA A 699 -4.51 -45.37 -13.29
N GLN A 700 -5.85 -45.43 -13.36
CA GLN A 700 -6.70 -44.43 -12.74
C GLN A 700 -6.73 -44.67 -11.23
N THR A 701 -6.27 -43.70 -10.45
CA THR A 701 -6.56 -43.61 -9.01
C THR A 701 -7.78 -42.72 -8.81
N ASP A 702 -8.72 -43.14 -7.97
CA ASP A 702 -10.00 -42.45 -7.79
C ASP A 702 -9.87 -40.98 -7.37
N SER A 703 -10.90 -40.20 -7.72
CA SER A 703 -10.99 -38.78 -7.42
C SER A 703 -11.09 -38.52 -5.92
N ASP A 704 -10.13 -37.76 -5.37
CA ASP A 704 -10.21 -37.20 -4.02
C ASP A 704 -11.38 -36.21 -3.95
N ALA A 705 -12.47 -36.62 -3.29
CA ALA A 705 -13.77 -35.95 -3.41
C ALA A 705 -13.80 -34.62 -2.66
N THR A 706 -13.78 -33.51 -3.41
CA THR A 706 -13.81 -32.17 -2.84
C THR A 706 -15.14 -31.87 -2.15
N LEU A 707 -15.09 -31.72 -0.83
CA LEU A 707 -16.23 -31.43 0.05
C LEU A 707 -17.05 -30.21 -0.44
N SER A 708 -18.37 -30.31 -0.48
CA SER A 708 -19.25 -29.25 -0.98
C SER A 708 -20.20 -28.68 0.09
N VAL A 709 -20.75 -27.49 -0.16
CA VAL A 709 -21.77 -26.88 0.72
C VAL A 709 -23.02 -27.79 0.88
N PRO A 710 -23.55 -28.45 -0.17
CA PRO A 710 -24.55 -29.50 -0.01
C PRO A 710 -24.19 -30.62 0.96
N ASP A 711 -22.94 -31.12 0.94
CA ASP A 711 -22.50 -32.19 1.86
C ASP A 711 -22.51 -31.73 3.32
N LEU A 712 -22.13 -30.47 3.56
CA LEU A 712 -22.16 -29.86 4.89
C LEU A 712 -23.59 -29.65 5.41
N ILE A 713 -24.54 -29.35 4.52
CA ILE A 713 -25.97 -29.24 4.87
C ILE A 713 -26.55 -30.64 5.14
N ASN A 714 -26.21 -31.64 4.32
CA ASN A 714 -26.62 -33.03 4.55
C ASN A 714 -26.06 -33.56 5.88
N PHE A 715 -24.80 -33.25 6.20
CA PHE A 715 -24.17 -33.57 7.49
C PHE A 715 -24.89 -32.89 8.66
N PHE A 716 -25.25 -31.61 8.54
CA PHE A 716 -26.03 -30.89 9.56
C PHE A 716 -27.44 -31.48 9.79
N LEU A 717 -28.06 -32.05 8.76
CA LEU A 717 -29.39 -32.69 8.81
C LEU A 717 -29.33 -34.21 9.10
N THR A 718 -28.13 -34.80 9.25
CA THR A 718 -27.96 -36.24 9.46
C THR A 718 -28.41 -36.66 10.87
N PRO A 719 -29.14 -37.79 11.04
CA PRO A 719 -29.54 -38.30 12.36
C PRO A 719 -28.34 -38.58 13.29
N GLU A 720 -28.39 -38.01 14.50
CA GLU A 720 -27.39 -38.16 15.55
C GLU A 720 -27.80 -39.22 16.58
N MET A 721 -26.90 -40.16 16.87
CA MET A 721 -27.14 -41.24 17.85
C MET A 721 -26.68 -40.87 19.27
N LEU A 722 -27.60 -40.32 20.05
CA LEU A 722 -27.43 -39.97 21.46
C LEU A 722 -27.21 -41.22 22.33
N THR A 723 -25.94 -41.56 22.53
CA THR A 723 -25.46 -42.79 23.18
C THR A 723 -24.25 -42.49 24.08
N GLY A 724 -23.66 -43.51 24.74
CA GLY A 724 -22.51 -43.32 25.62
C GLY A 724 -22.84 -42.41 26.81
N ASP A 725 -22.10 -41.31 26.93
CA ASP A 725 -22.31 -40.25 27.93
C ASP A 725 -23.39 -39.23 27.48
N ASN A 726 -23.59 -39.08 26.16
CA ASN A 726 -24.56 -38.16 25.54
C ASN A 726 -26.00 -38.70 25.53
N LYS A 727 -26.36 -39.60 26.46
CA LYS A 727 -27.70 -40.24 26.50
C LYS A 727 -28.81 -39.24 26.81
N TYR A 728 -29.93 -39.38 26.12
CA TYR A 728 -31.12 -38.54 26.34
C TYR A 728 -31.83 -38.92 27.65
N ARG A 729 -32.12 -37.92 28.51
CA ARG A 729 -32.93 -38.13 29.73
C ARG A 729 -34.42 -38.16 29.39
N CYS A 730 -34.90 -39.31 28.95
CA CYS A 730 -36.30 -39.51 28.58
C CYS A 730 -37.22 -39.40 29.80
N GLN A 731 -38.10 -38.38 29.82
CA GLN A 731 -39.08 -38.16 30.90
C GLN A 731 -39.99 -39.38 31.12
N ARG A 732 -40.49 -40.00 30.04
CA ARG A 732 -41.37 -41.19 30.07
C ARG A 732 -40.69 -42.47 30.56
N CYS A 733 -39.35 -42.53 30.56
CA CYS A 733 -38.57 -43.60 31.18
C CYS A 733 -37.93 -43.19 32.51
N SER A 734 -38.10 -41.93 32.93
CA SER A 734 -37.49 -41.27 34.10
C SER A 734 -35.96 -41.48 34.24
N SER A 735 -35.27 -41.76 33.14
CA SER A 735 -33.88 -42.24 33.13
C SER A 735 -33.13 -41.85 31.85
N LEU A 736 -31.79 -41.95 31.88
CA LEU A 736 -30.95 -41.82 30.69
C LEU A 736 -31.17 -43.02 29.76
N GLN A 737 -31.40 -42.75 28.48
CA GLN A 737 -31.71 -43.73 27.45
C GLN A 737 -30.96 -43.40 26.15
N ASN A 738 -30.66 -44.42 25.36
CA ASN A 738 -30.19 -44.20 23.99
C ASN A 738 -31.34 -43.60 23.16
N ALA A 739 -31.04 -42.62 22.32
CA ALA A 739 -32.01 -41.95 21.47
C ALA A 739 -31.44 -41.60 20.10
N GLU A 740 -32.34 -41.45 19.13
CA GLU A 740 -32.09 -40.92 17.79
C GLU A 740 -32.54 -39.46 17.78
N LYS A 741 -31.67 -38.52 17.38
CA LYS A 741 -31.96 -37.09 17.25
C LYS A 741 -31.91 -36.73 15.76
N VAL A 742 -33.02 -36.23 15.21
CA VAL A 742 -33.13 -35.76 13.82
C VAL A 742 -33.42 -34.27 13.83
N VAL A 743 -32.81 -33.50 12.93
CA VAL A 743 -33.09 -32.08 12.71
C VAL A 743 -33.66 -31.93 11.31
N GLU A 744 -34.83 -31.30 11.19
CA GLU A 744 -35.53 -31.14 9.91
C GLU A 744 -35.90 -29.67 9.68
N MET A 745 -35.73 -29.17 8.45
CA MET A 745 -36.21 -27.84 8.06
C MET A 745 -37.74 -27.84 7.95
N THR A 746 -38.44 -26.87 8.56
CA THR A 746 -39.91 -26.72 8.46
C THR A 746 -40.33 -25.44 7.72
N GLU A 747 -39.51 -24.39 7.75
CA GLU A 747 -39.75 -23.15 7.02
C GLU A 747 -38.42 -22.55 6.56
N GLY A 748 -38.20 -22.44 5.25
CA GLY A 748 -37.00 -21.82 4.69
C GLY A 748 -37.10 -20.29 4.67
N PRO A 749 -36.03 -19.55 5.04
CA PRO A 749 -36.01 -18.08 4.95
C PRO A 749 -35.94 -17.60 3.49
N HIS A 750 -36.35 -16.36 3.22
CA HIS A 750 -36.24 -15.77 1.87
C HIS A 750 -34.78 -15.53 1.46
N TYR A 751 -33.94 -15.10 2.41
CA TYR A 751 -32.48 -15.11 2.32
C TYR A 751 -31.92 -16.06 3.37
N LEU A 752 -31.37 -17.19 2.91
CA LEU A 752 -30.65 -18.15 3.71
C LEU A 752 -29.20 -17.71 3.92
N ILE A 753 -28.80 -17.58 5.19
CA ILE A 753 -27.43 -17.29 5.59
C ILE A 753 -26.75 -18.61 5.99
N LEU A 754 -25.59 -18.90 5.41
CA LEU A 754 -24.77 -20.07 5.74
C LEU A 754 -23.41 -19.62 6.29
N THR A 755 -23.06 -20.08 7.49
CA THR A 755 -21.78 -19.80 8.15
C THR A 755 -20.94 -21.07 8.18
N LEU A 756 -19.79 -21.10 7.50
CA LEU A 756 -18.87 -22.26 7.51
C LEU A 756 -17.98 -22.22 8.75
N LEU A 757 -18.10 -23.18 9.65
CA LEU A 757 -17.32 -23.23 10.91
C LEU A 757 -15.87 -23.69 10.65
N ARG A 758 -15.10 -22.85 9.94
CA ARG A 758 -13.72 -23.08 9.51
C ARG A 758 -12.70 -22.95 10.66
N PHE A 759 -12.98 -23.54 11.81
CA PHE A 759 -12.09 -23.52 12.95
C PHE A 759 -12.14 -24.83 13.74
N SER A 760 -10.97 -25.30 14.14
CA SER A 760 -10.74 -26.46 15.00
C SER A 760 -10.03 -26.00 16.27
N PHE A 761 -10.10 -26.80 17.34
CA PHE A 761 -9.28 -26.60 18.53
C PHE A 761 -8.18 -27.67 18.57
N ASN A 762 -6.92 -27.25 18.49
CA ASN A 762 -5.79 -28.16 18.56
C ASN A 762 -5.43 -28.43 20.03
N LEU A 763 -5.81 -29.62 20.52
CA LEU A 763 -5.55 -30.07 21.89
C LEU A 763 -4.07 -30.12 22.26
N ALA A 764 -3.16 -30.34 21.30
CA ALA A 764 -1.72 -30.39 21.56
C ALA A 764 -1.10 -28.99 21.78
N THR A 765 -1.65 -27.95 21.14
CA THR A 765 -1.16 -26.56 21.27
C THR A 765 -2.08 -25.68 22.11
N MET A 766 -3.20 -26.22 22.60
CA MET A 766 -4.27 -25.51 23.33
C MET A 766 -4.71 -24.20 22.67
N ARG A 767 -4.84 -24.21 21.34
CA ARG A 767 -5.19 -23.03 20.50
C ARG A 767 -6.21 -23.38 19.43
N ARG A 768 -7.01 -22.38 19.04
CA ARG A 768 -7.85 -22.42 17.83
C ARG A 768 -6.94 -22.47 16.59
N ARG A 769 -7.39 -23.12 15.53
CA ARG A 769 -6.72 -23.19 14.22
C ARG A 769 -7.77 -23.07 13.11
N LYS A 770 -7.55 -22.14 12.17
CA LYS A 770 -8.36 -22.00 10.95
C LYS A 770 -8.26 -23.26 10.08
N ILE A 771 -9.39 -23.70 9.53
CA ILE A 771 -9.48 -24.82 8.60
C ILE A 771 -9.47 -24.27 7.17
N LEU A 772 -8.42 -24.62 6.42
CA LEU A 772 -8.12 -24.10 5.08
C LEU A 772 -8.66 -24.98 3.94
N ASP A 773 -9.25 -26.14 4.26
CA ASP A 773 -9.84 -27.08 3.30
C ASP A 773 -10.69 -26.36 2.24
N ASN A 774 -10.44 -26.64 0.96
CA ASN A 774 -11.27 -26.10 -0.11
C ASN A 774 -12.69 -26.69 -0.01
N ILE A 775 -13.72 -25.85 -0.17
CA ILE A 775 -15.13 -26.27 -0.12
C ILE A 775 -15.84 -25.74 -1.36
N SER A 776 -16.44 -26.63 -2.14
CA SER A 776 -17.16 -26.29 -3.36
C SER A 776 -18.49 -25.59 -3.06
N ILE A 777 -18.68 -24.40 -3.63
CA ILE A 777 -19.88 -23.55 -3.44
C ILE A 777 -20.71 -23.60 -4.72
N PRO A 778 -21.94 -24.15 -4.71
CA PRO A 778 -22.79 -24.17 -5.89
C PRO A 778 -23.45 -22.80 -6.14
N LEU A 779 -23.60 -22.40 -7.41
CA LEU A 779 -24.37 -21.21 -7.78
C LEU A 779 -25.86 -21.34 -7.44
N VAL A 780 -26.37 -22.58 -7.46
CA VAL A 780 -27.77 -22.94 -7.19
C VAL A 780 -27.81 -24.07 -6.15
N LEU A 781 -28.46 -23.83 -5.03
CA LEU A 781 -28.58 -24.75 -3.89
C LEU A 781 -30.01 -25.31 -3.80
N LYS A 782 -30.16 -26.55 -3.36
CA LYS A 782 -31.46 -27.21 -3.10
C LYS A 782 -31.49 -27.73 -1.67
N ILE A 783 -32.60 -27.51 -0.96
CA ILE A 783 -32.76 -27.89 0.45
C ILE A 783 -34.11 -28.58 0.66
N PRO A 784 -34.14 -29.79 1.28
CA PRO A 784 -35.38 -30.46 1.63
C PRO A 784 -36.05 -29.78 2.83
N VAL A 785 -37.36 -29.54 2.73
CA VAL A 785 -38.21 -28.95 3.78
C VAL A 785 -39.40 -29.88 4.03
N ARG A 786 -39.65 -30.21 5.30
CA ARG A 786 -40.74 -31.09 5.73
C ARG A 786 -42.07 -30.34 5.71
N LEU A 787 -43.08 -30.90 5.04
CA LEU A 787 -44.44 -30.37 5.09
C LEU A 787 -45.13 -30.70 6.43
N PRO A 788 -46.01 -29.82 6.94
CA PRO A 788 -46.91 -30.16 8.04
C PRO A 788 -47.84 -31.33 7.66
N PRO A 789 -48.18 -32.23 8.60
CA PRO A 789 -49.20 -33.24 8.35
C PRO A 789 -50.55 -32.56 8.10
N ARG A 790 -51.16 -32.82 6.94
CA ARG A 790 -52.54 -32.39 6.66
C ARG A 790 -53.47 -33.04 7.68
N ARG A 791 -54.30 -32.22 8.35
CA ARG A 791 -55.37 -32.74 9.20
C ARG A 791 -56.38 -33.49 8.32
N PRO A 792 -56.83 -34.70 8.70
CA PRO A 792 -57.98 -35.32 8.04
C PRO A 792 -59.24 -34.50 8.37
N GLU A 793 -59.91 -33.99 7.35
CA GLU A 793 -61.24 -33.38 7.51
C GLU A 793 -62.29 -34.46 7.75
N THR A 794 -63.30 -34.14 8.54
CA THR A 794 -64.21 -35.14 9.14
C THR A 794 -65.29 -35.60 8.16
N VAL A 795 -65.04 -36.69 7.42
CA VAL A 795 -66.06 -37.40 6.62
C VAL A 795 -65.89 -38.92 6.74
N GLY A 796 -66.96 -39.61 7.15
CA GLY A 796 -67.17 -41.05 6.92
C GLY A 796 -66.38 -42.04 7.80
N ALA A 797 -67.09 -42.95 8.46
CA ALA A 797 -66.47 -44.11 9.12
C ALA A 797 -66.23 -45.24 8.10
N GLY A 798 -64.99 -45.76 8.02
CA GLY A 798 -64.62 -46.82 7.07
C GLY A 798 -63.33 -47.56 7.46
N GLN A 799 -63.51 -48.77 7.99
CA GLN A 799 -62.53 -49.81 8.33
C GLN A 799 -61.05 -49.65 7.92
N GLY A 800 -60.17 -49.61 8.94
CA GLY A 800 -59.01 -50.51 9.08
C GLY A 800 -57.96 -50.58 7.98
N GLY A 801 -56.94 -49.72 8.05
CA GLY A 801 -55.66 -49.88 7.35
C GLY A 801 -54.49 -49.39 8.20
N SER A 802 -53.37 -50.12 8.22
CA SER A 802 -52.17 -49.75 8.98
C SER A 802 -51.40 -48.61 8.31
N GLY A 803 -51.71 -47.37 8.68
CA GLY A 803 -51.08 -46.19 8.09
C GLY A 803 -49.61 -46.03 8.48
N ALA A 804 -48.71 -46.11 7.50
CA ALA A 804 -47.37 -45.53 7.60
C ALA A 804 -47.47 -44.01 7.34
N GLU A 805 -47.11 -43.18 8.32
CA GLU A 805 -47.11 -41.71 8.17
C GLU A 805 -45.97 -41.25 7.24
N GLY A 806 -46.23 -41.28 5.93
CA GLY A 806 -45.30 -40.74 4.93
C GLY A 806 -45.15 -39.22 5.06
N SER A 807 -44.04 -38.76 5.64
CA SER A 807 -43.70 -37.34 5.71
C SER A 807 -43.29 -36.82 4.34
N ALA A 808 -44.15 -36.03 3.72
CA ALA A 808 -43.84 -35.37 2.45
C ALA A 808 -42.79 -34.26 2.65
N TYR A 809 -41.80 -34.20 1.76
CA TYR A 809 -40.79 -33.15 1.70
C TYR A 809 -40.90 -32.38 0.38
N VAL A 810 -40.58 -31.08 0.41
CA VAL A 810 -40.47 -30.20 -0.76
C VAL A 810 -39.04 -29.68 -0.85
N SER A 811 -38.46 -29.69 -2.06
CA SER A 811 -37.15 -29.08 -2.30
C SER A 811 -37.31 -27.60 -2.60
N LEU A 812 -36.95 -26.73 -1.65
CA LEU A 812 -36.73 -25.32 -1.95
C LEU A 812 -35.47 -25.18 -2.81
N THR A 813 -35.46 -24.21 -3.72
CA THR A 813 -34.31 -23.89 -4.58
C THR A 813 -33.86 -22.45 -4.30
N TYR A 814 -32.56 -22.26 -4.20
CA TYR A 814 -31.92 -21.01 -3.81
C TYR A 814 -30.82 -20.63 -4.80
N ASP A 815 -30.66 -19.33 -5.07
CA ASP A 815 -29.56 -18.75 -5.83
C ASP A 815 -28.53 -18.10 -4.91
N LEU A 816 -27.25 -18.38 -5.12
CA LEU A 816 -26.16 -17.72 -4.39
C LEU A 816 -26.14 -16.22 -4.74
N ALA A 817 -26.30 -15.35 -3.75
CA ALA A 817 -26.32 -13.89 -3.91
C ALA A 817 -24.98 -13.23 -3.53
N SER A 818 -24.34 -13.68 -2.45
CA SER A 818 -23.02 -13.17 -2.03
C SER A 818 -22.20 -14.17 -1.21
N VAL A 819 -20.88 -13.97 -1.22
CA VAL A 819 -19.87 -14.75 -0.49
C VAL A 819 -18.88 -13.79 0.18
N VAL A 820 -18.83 -13.81 1.51
CA VAL A 820 -17.81 -13.13 2.32
C VAL A 820 -16.65 -14.08 2.56
N VAL A 821 -15.45 -13.62 2.22
CA VAL A 821 -14.18 -14.37 2.31
C VAL A 821 -13.33 -13.82 3.45
N HIS A 822 -12.65 -14.72 4.17
CA HIS A 822 -11.62 -14.39 5.15
C HIS A 822 -10.22 -14.77 4.62
N SER A 823 -9.38 -13.77 4.35
CA SER A 823 -7.95 -13.91 4.03
C SER A 823 -7.12 -13.94 5.31
N GLY A 824 -6.46 -15.05 5.59
CA GLY A 824 -5.56 -15.19 6.75
C GLY A 824 -5.18 -16.65 7.03
N LEU A 825 -3.98 -16.88 7.56
CA LEU A 825 -3.52 -18.23 7.93
C LEU A 825 -4.01 -18.69 9.32
N SER A 826 -4.36 -17.74 10.20
CA SER A 826 -4.82 -17.99 11.56
C SER A 826 -6.32 -17.74 11.71
N SER A 827 -6.87 -18.05 12.88
CA SER A 827 -8.27 -17.75 13.25
C SER A 827 -8.37 -16.56 14.21
N GLU A 828 -7.27 -15.82 14.37
CA GLU A 828 -7.07 -14.72 15.33
C GLU A 828 -6.74 -13.40 14.61
N SER A 829 -6.35 -13.46 13.33
CA SER A 829 -6.12 -12.28 12.49
C SER A 829 -6.29 -12.56 10.99
N GLY A 830 -6.66 -11.51 10.24
CA GLY A 830 -6.83 -11.56 8.79
C GLY A 830 -7.52 -10.32 8.23
N HIS A 831 -8.12 -10.48 7.05
CA HIS A 831 -8.88 -9.45 6.34
C HIS A 831 -10.14 -10.04 5.72
N TYR A 832 -11.21 -9.25 5.64
CA TYR A 832 -12.50 -9.64 5.05
C TYR A 832 -12.81 -8.84 3.78
N TYR A 833 -13.34 -9.53 2.78
CA TYR A 833 -13.87 -8.93 1.56
C TYR A 833 -15.10 -9.72 1.06
N CYS A 834 -15.88 -9.14 0.15
CA CYS A 834 -17.16 -9.69 -0.27
C CYS A 834 -17.28 -9.76 -1.80
N TYR A 835 -17.66 -10.91 -2.33
CA TYR A 835 -18.18 -11.03 -3.69
C TYR A 835 -19.71 -11.04 -3.65
N ALA A 836 -20.37 -10.29 -4.52
CA ALA A 836 -21.83 -10.31 -4.62
C ALA A 836 -22.32 -10.03 -6.05
N ARG A 837 -23.55 -10.47 -6.34
CA ARG A 837 -24.30 -10.13 -7.56
C ARG A 837 -25.69 -9.64 -7.20
N GLU A 838 -26.29 -8.85 -8.08
CA GLU A 838 -27.73 -8.56 -8.00
C GLU A 838 -28.51 -9.71 -8.66
N CYS A 839 -29.43 -10.29 -7.90
CA CYS A 839 -30.29 -11.39 -8.34
C CYS A 839 -31.65 -10.82 -8.71
N ASP A 840 -31.83 -10.52 -10.00
CA ASP A 840 -33.09 -10.00 -10.52
C ASP A 840 -34.15 -11.10 -10.62
N SER A 841 -35.31 -10.86 -10.02
CA SER A 841 -36.51 -11.66 -10.28
C SER A 841 -36.98 -11.40 -11.73
N GLU A 842 -36.71 -12.33 -12.64
CA GLU A 842 -37.00 -12.20 -14.08
C GLU A 842 -38.40 -11.66 -14.36
N LYS A 843 -38.50 -10.41 -14.86
CA LYS A 843 -39.73 -9.93 -15.50
C LYS A 843 -39.90 -10.70 -16.81
N PRO A 844 -41.08 -11.29 -17.10
CA PRO A 844 -41.38 -11.72 -18.45
C PRO A 844 -41.37 -10.49 -19.39
N PRO A 845 -40.92 -10.62 -20.65
CA PRO A 845 -40.91 -9.51 -21.59
C PRO A 845 -42.36 -9.09 -21.90
N ALA A 846 -42.74 -7.88 -21.48
CA ALA A 846 -44.04 -7.31 -21.78
C ALA A 846 -44.10 -6.97 -23.29
N GLY A 847 -44.91 -7.71 -24.03
CA GLY A 847 -45.04 -7.52 -25.47
C GLY A 847 -45.96 -6.37 -25.84
N GLY A 848 -45.42 -5.38 -26.53
CA GLY A 848 -46.10 -4.58 -27.56
C GLY A 848 -47.38 -3.83 -27.19
N ALA A 849 -47.23 -2.55 -26.88
CA ALA A 849 -48.07 -1.49 -27.42
C ALA A 849 -47.15 -0.34 -27.83
N GLY A 850 -47.40 0.29 -28.99
CA GLY A 850 -46.63 1.44 -29.46
C GLY A 850 -47.52 2.69 -29.47
N GLU A 851 -46.90 3.84 -29.25
CA GLU A 851 -47.48 5.15 -29.53
C GLU A 851 -46.35 6.11 -29.91
N ASP A 852 -46.59 6.93 -30.93
CA ASP A 852 -45.56 7.77 -31.54
C ASP A 852 -45.32 9.06 -30.76
N THR A 853 -44.09 9.61 -30.82
CA THR A 853 -43.89 11.07 -30.87
C THR A 853 -42.49 11.43 -31.37
N ASP A 854 -42.43 12.26 -32.41
CA ASP A 854 -41.18 12.83 -32.91
C ASP A 854 -40.58 13.85 -31.92
N THR A 855 -39.25 13.86 -31.81
CA THR A 855 -38.46 15.11 -31.93
C THR A 855 -36.98 14.78 -32.13
N ALA A 856 -36.36 15.39 -33.14
CA ALA A 856 -34.95 15.18 -33.48
C ALA A 856 -34.09 16.40 -33.11
N ALA A 857 -32.86 16.13 -32.66
CA ALA A 857 -31.77 17.11 -32.60
C ALA A 857 -30.42 16.38 -32.74
N ASP A 858 -29.56 16.84 -33.65
CA ASP A 858 -28.21 16.31 -33.87
C ASP A 858 -27.19 16.80 -32.83
N ASP A 859 -26.26 15.92 -32.43
CA ASP A 859 -24.89 16.32 -32.09
C ASP A 859 -23.88 15.17 -32.40
N PRO A 860 -23.02 15.27 -33.44
CA PRO A 860 -22.31 14.14 -34.00
C PRO A 860 -20.86 13.97 -33.48
N GLN A 861 -20.64 13.76 -32.17
CA GLN A 861 -19.26 13.64 -31.65
C GLN A 861 -18.98 12.58 -30.56
N ALA A 862 -19.45 11.34 -30.77
CA ALA A 862 -19.03 10.17 -29.97
C ALA A 862 -18.71 8.93 -30.82
N ARG A 863 -17.46 8.79 -31.30
CA ARG A 863 -16.93 7.56 -31.91
C ARG A 863 -15.47 7.30 -31.52
N VAL A 864 -15.27 6.42 -30.55
CA VAL A 864 -14.35 5.26 -30.53
C VAL A 864 -14.38 4.68 -29.11
N ALA A 865 -15.01 3.51 -28.97
CA ALA A 865 -14.90 2.63 -27.81
C ALA A 865 -14.97 1.19 -28.35
N PRO A 866 -14.07 0.28 -27.94
CA PRO A 866 -14.07 -1.09 -28.45
C PRO A 866 -15.29 -1.86 -27.95
N SER A 867 -15.98 -2.55 -28.87
CA SER A 867 -17.17 -3.34 -28.55
C SER A 867 -16.84 -4.56 -27.69
N ALA A 868 -17.29 -4.56 -26.44
CA ALA A 868 -17.28 -5.76 -25.61
C ALA A 868 -18.23 -6.83 -26.19
N PRO A 869 -17.87 -8.13 -26.16
CA PRO A 869 -18.68 -9.19 -26.76
C PRO A 869 -19.99 -9.42 -26.00
N SER A 870 -21.10 -9.46 -26.74
CA SER A 870 -22.43 -9.74 -26.20
C SER A 870 -22.62 -11.24 -25.90
N ASN A 871 -22.27 -11.66 -24.69
CA ASN A 871 -22.69 -12.95 -24.13
C ASN A 871 -23.91 -12.79 -23.20
N GLY A 872 -24.65 -13.87 -23.03
CA GLY A 872 -26.05 -13.86 -22.55
C GLY A 872 -26.30 -13.37 -21.12
N SER A 873 -27.59 -13.22 -20.80
CA SER A 873 -28.12 -12.66 -19.55
C SER A 873 -27.72 -13.45 -18.30
N GLY A 874 -26.56 -13.13 -17.73
CA GLY A 874 -26.09 -13.59 -16.42
C GLY A 874 -25.79 -12.41 -15.51
N SER A 875 -26.31 -12.44 -14.27
CA SER A 875 -26.07 -11.41 -13.26
C SER A 875 -24.58 -11.11 -13.09
N ARG A 876 -24.21 -9.84 -13.26
CA ARG A 876 -22.83 -9.38 -13.09
C ARG A 876 -22.38 -9.53 -11.63
N TRP A 877 -21.19 -10.06 -11.43
CA TRP A 877 -20.54 -10.17 -10.13
C TRP A 877 -19.63 -8.97 -9.87
N TYR A 878 -19.54 -8.59 -8.61
CA TYR A 878 -18.73 -7.48 -8.10
C TYR A 878 -17.90 -7.98 -6.92
N LEU A 879 -16.64 -7.53 -6.86
CA LEU A 879 -15.74 -7.70 -5.71
C LEU A 879 -15.68 -6.38 -4.93
N PHE A 880 -16.11 -6.41 -3.68
CA PHE A 880 -16.04 -5.32 -2.71
C PHE A 880 -14.90 -5.58 -1.70
N ASN A 881 -13.84 -4.77 -1.78
CA ASN A 881 -12.69 -4.80 -0.88
C ASN A 881 -12.52 -3.41 -0.24
N ASP A 882 -13.22 -3.20 0.87
CA ASP A 882 -13.41 -1.90 1.54
C ASP A 882 -13.80 -0.78 0.54
N THR A 883 -12.88 0.14 0.23
CA THR A 883 -13.12 1.31 -0.62
C THR A 883 -13.02 1.03 -2.11
N ARG A 884 -12.46 -0.12 -2.50
CA ARG A 884 -12.36 -0.54 -3.89
C ARG A 884 -13.50 -1.49 -4.23
N VAL A 885 -14.22 -1.18 -5.30
CA VAL A 885 -15.15 -2.11 -5.95
C VAL A 885 -14.62 -2.40 -7.35
N SER A 886 -14.78 -3.62 -7.82
CA SER A 886 -14.33 -4.06 -9.16
C SER A 886 -15.30 -5.09 -9.72
N TYR A 887 -15.32 -5.28 -11.04
CA TYR A 887 -16.04 -6.39 -11.66
C TYR A 887 -15.35 -7.72 -11.32
N SER A 888 -16.14 -8.79 -11.24
CA SER A 888 -15.66 -10.15 -10.95
C SER A 888 -16.53 -11.19 -11.67
N SER A 889 -16.27 -12.47 -11.44
CA SER A 889 -17.01 -13.61 -12.00
C SER A 889 -17.34 -14.65 -10.92
N PHE A 890 -18.28 -15.55 -11.19
CA PHE A 890 -18.50 -16.71 -10.32
C PHE A 890 -17.31 -17.66 -10.30
N GLU A 891 -16.52 -17.72 -11.38
CA GLU A 891 -15.28 -18.52 -11.45
C GLU A 891 -14.21 -18.02 -10.47
N ALA A 892 -14.10 -16.70 -10.29
CA ALA A 892 -13.26 -16.13 -9.24
C ALA A 892 -13.74 -16.57 -7.84
N VAL A 893 -15.06 -16.66 -7.63
CA VAL A 893 -15.68 -17.11 -6.36
C VAL A 893 -15.46 -18.61 -6.11
N SER A 894 -15.62 -19.47 -7.12
CA SER A 894 -15.40 -20.92 -6.97
C SER A 894 -13.93 -21.26 -6.75
N ASN A 895 -13.02 -20.44 -7.29
CA ASN A 895 -11.59 -20.77 -7.34
C ASN A 895 -10.75 -20.00 -6.31
N VAL A 896 -11.35 -19.22 -5.38
CA VAL A 896 -10.65 -18.41 -4.36
C VAL A 896 -9.60 -19.24 -3.60
N THR A 897 -10.03 -20.30 -2.92
CA THR A 897 -9.16 -21.11 -2.06
C THR A 897 -8.20 -21.99 -2.85
N ALA A 898 -8.46 -22.22 -4.15
CA ALA A 898 -7.56 -22.92 -5.05
C ALA A 898 -6.36 -22.05 -5.48
N HIS A 899 -6.59 -20.77 -5.79
CA HIS A 899 -5.51 -19.82 -6.10
C HIS A 899 -4.82 -19.29 -4.83
N PHE A 900 -5.57 -19.09 -3.75
CA PHE A 900 -5.09 -18.49 -2.51
C PHE A 900 -5.47 -19.36 -1.30
N PRO A 901 -4.63 -20.35 -0.92
CA PRO A 901 -4.94 -21.30 0.15
C PRO A 901 -5.19 -20.70 1.55
N LYS A 902 -4.85 -19.42 1.77
CA LYS A 902 -5.14 -18.67 3.00
C LYS A 902 -6.49 -17.94 2.97
N ASP A 903 -7.12 -17.83 1.80
CA ASP A 903 -8.36 -17.09 1.55
C ASP A 903 -9.50 -18.10 1.46
N THR A 904 -10.46 -18.00 2.37
CA THR A 904 -11.52 -19.00 2.53
C THR A 904 -12.88 -18.34 2.65
N ALA A 905 -13.84 -18.74 1.81
CA ALA A 905 -15.24 -18.37 1.98
C ALA A 905 -15.74 -18.77 3.39
N TYR A 906 -16.45 -17.84 4.05
CA TYR A 906 -16.84 -17.97 5.46
C TYR A 906 -18.34 -17.79 5.69
N VAL A 907 -18.94 -16.73 5.13
CA VAL A 907 -20.39 -16.49 5.18
C VAL A 907 -20.92 -16.40 3.75
N MET A 908 -22.05 -17.03 3.47
CA MET A 908 -22.71 -17.01 2.16
C MET A 908 -24.19 -16.64 2.33
N LEU A 909 -24.71 -15.79 1.45
CA LEU A 909 -26.14 -15.46 1.38
C LEU A 909 -26.72 -16.08 0.10
N TYR A 910 -27.87 -16.73 0.25
CA TYR A 910 -28.62 -17.41 -0.80
C TYR A 910 -30.07 -16.91 -0.81
N GLN A 911 -30.57 -16.42 -1.95
CA GLN A 911 -31.96 -15.96 -2.11
C GLN A 911 -32.86 -17.10 -2.58
N MET A 912 -34.07 -17.24 -2.03
CA MET A 912 -35.02 -18.26 -2.45
C MET A 912 -35.61 -17.92 -3.83
N ARG A 913 -35.63 -18.89 -4.76
CA ARG A 913 -36.43 -18.77 -5.98
C ARG A 913 -37.90 -18.87 -5.63
N SER A 914 -38.69 -17.84 -5.95
CA SER A 914 -40.15 -17.91 -5.85
C SER A 914 -40.68 -19.12 -6.63
N PRO A 915 -41.53 -19.97 -6.03
CA PRO A 915 -42.10 -21.12 -6.74
C PRO A 915 -42.99 -20.64 -7.90
N ARG A 916 -42.79 -21.22 -9.09
CA ARG A 916 -43.73 -21.04 -10.21
C ARG A 916 -45.10 -21.62 -9.79
N GLN A 917 -46.16 -20.94 -10.22
CA GLN A 917 -47.54 -21.10 -9.74
C GLN A 917 -48.06 -22.55 -9.65
N PRO A 918 -48.74 -22.92 -8.55
CA PRO A 918 -49.96 -23.71 -8.57
C PRO A 918 -51.21 -22.81 -8.68
N GLU A 919 -52.39 -23.43 -8.84
CA GLU A 919 -53.59 -22.80 -9.42
C GLU A 919 -54.35 -21.79 -8.53
N ALA A 920 -55.36 -21.15 -9.13
CA ALA A 920 -56.08 -20.00 -8.59
C ALA A 920 -56.86 -20.29 -7.29
N GLY A 921 -56.27 -19.91 -6.15
CA GLY A 921 -56.95 -19.82 -4.86
C GLY A 921 -56.50 -18.62 -4.03
N ASP A 922 -55.19 -18.44 -3.86
CA ASP A 922 -54.64 -17.58 -2.80
C ASP A 922 -54.15 -16.19 -3.30
N ARG A 923 -55.05 -15.43 -3.93
CA ARG A 923 -54.76 -14.07 -4.46
C ARG A 923 -54.36 -13.03 -3.39
N ARG A 924 -54.36 -13.37 -2.10
CA ARG A 924 -54.09 -12.42 -1.00
C ARG A 924 -52.64 -12.36 -0.55
N ALA A 925 -51.83 -13.40 -0.80
CA ALA A 925 -50.42 -13.41 -0.42
C ALA A 925 -49.52 -12.64 -1.39
N ALA A 926 -49.82 -12.70 -2.71
CA ALA A 926 -49.00 -12.05 -3.75
C ALA A 926 -49.00 -10.52 -3.65
N MET A 927 -50.16 -9.90 -3.36
CA MET A 927 -50.30 -8.44 -3.25
C MET A 927 -49.35 -7.84 -2.20
N ALA A 928 -49.05 -8.57 -1.12
CA ALA A 928 -48.15 -8.11 -0.05
C ALA A 928 -46.67 -8.01 -0.46
N VAL A 929 -46.30 -8.45 -1.67
CA VAL A 929 -44.95 -8.30 -2.26
C VAL A 929 -44.97 -7.31 -3.44
N GLU A 930 -46.10 -7.15 -4.12
CA GLU A 930 -46.28 -6.16 -5.18
C GLU A 930 -46.45 -4.73 -4.61
N ASP A 931 -47.18 -4.57 -3.50
CA ASP A 931 -47.33 -3.29 -2.74
C ASP A 931 -46.01 -2.64 -2.30
N LEU A 932 -44.89 -3.38 -2.35
CA LEU A 932 -43.55 -2.87 -2.01
C LEU A 932 -42.82 -2.21 -3.19
N ARG A 933 -43.35 -2.27 -4.42
CA ARG A 933 -42.68 -1.74 -5.63
C ARG A 933 -43.13 -0.33 -6.00
N ASP A 934 -44.34 0.10 -5.65
CA ASP A 934 -44.85 1.47 -5.90
C ASP A 934 -44.40 2.48 -4.81
N GLY A 935 -43.22 2.25 -4.22
CA GLY A 935 -42.74 2.89 -3.00
C GLY A 935 -41.53 3.82 -3.12
N GLU A 936 -41.17 4.28 -4.33
CA GLU A 936 -39.92 5.02 -4.61
C GLU A 936 -39.86 6.48 -4.10
N SER A 937 -40.35 6.75 -2.89
CA SER A 937 -40.15 8.03 -2.18
C SER A 937 -39.20 7.85 -0.99
N LEU A 938 -37.88 7.92 -1.26
CA LEU A 938 -36.89 8.20 -0.21
C LEU A 938 -37.20 9.54 0.46
N ASP A 939 -36.86 9.67 1.75
CA ASP A 939 -37.12 10.91 2.47
C ASP A 939 -36.34 12.11 1.91
N ARG A 940 -37.02 13.26 1.86
CA ARG A 940 -36.54 14.47 1.19
C ARG A 940 -35.29 15.04 1.85
N GLU A 941 -35.19 14.99 3.18
CA GLU A 941 -33.99 15.45 3.90
C GLU A 941 -32.77 14.58 3.59
N LEU A 942 -32.97 13.27 3.41
CA LEU A 942 -31.91 12.33 3.04
C LEU A 942 -31.43 12.56 1.60
N ILE A 943 -32.34 12.84 0.66
CA ILE A 943 -32.00 13.23 -0.72
C ILE A 943 -31.20 14.54 -0.72
N GLU A 944 -31.64 15.56 0.03
CA GLU A 944 -30.93 16.85 0.12
C GLU A 944 -29.53 16.69 0.74
N ALA A 945 -29.39 15.88 1.79
CA ALA A 945 -28.10 15.58 2.40
C ALA A 945 -27.11 14.92 1.42
N ILE A 946 -27.59 14.01 0.57
CA ILE A 946 -26.77 13.35 -0.47
C ILE A 946 -26.43 14.32 -1.60
N ALA A 947 -27.38 15.13 -2.06
CA ALA A 947 -27.13 16.14 -3.10
C ALA A 947 -26.08 17.18 -2.64
N LYS A 948 -26.15 17.60 -1.37
CA LYS A 948 -25.16 18.48 -0.73
C LYS A 948 -23.78 17.84 -0.65
N ASP A 949 -23.69 16.57 -0.24
CA ASP A 949 -22.42 15.84 -0.18
C ASP A 949 -21.77 15.65 -1.55
N ASN A 950 -22.57 15.29 -2.56
CA ASN A 950 -22.13 15.18 -3.96
C ASN A 950 -21.62 16.52 -4.50
N THR A 951 -22.30 17.63 -4.20
CA THR A 951 -21.87 18.99 -4.58
C THR A 951 -20.53 19.35 -3.95
N LEU A 952 -20.33 19.04 -2.66
CA LEU A 952 -19.05 19.24 -1.99
C LEU A 952 -17.93 18.38 -2.61
N HIS A 953 -18.21 17.13 -2.96
CA HIS A 953 -17.20 16.27 -3.59
C HIS A 953 -16.72 16.80 -4.95
N ILE A 954 -17.62 17.35 -5.78
CA ILE A 954 -17.25 17.98 -7.06
C ILE A 954 -16.36 19.22 -6.82
N GLN A 955 -16.70 20.06 -5.84
CA GLN A 955 -15.87 21.22 -5.46
C GLN A 955 -14.48 20.80 -4.92
N GLU A 956 -14.40 19.68 -4.18
CA GLU A 956 -13.14 19.10 -3.74
C GLU A 956 -12.29 18.60 -4.92
N GLN A 957 -12.89 17.91 -5.89
CA GLN A 957 -12.20 17.46 -7.11
C GLN A 957 -11.68 18.64 -7.93
N GLU A 958 -12.51 19.66 -8.19
CA GLU A 958 -12.07 20.86 -8.92
C GLU A 958 -10.88 21.55 -8.23
N ARG A 959 -10.93 21.69 -6.89
CA ARG A 959 -9.83 22.27 -6.12
C ARG A 959 -8.57 21.40 -6.23
N GLY A 960 -8.71 20.07 -6.19
CA GLY A 960 -7.63 19.11 -6.38
C GLY A 960 -6.99 19.20 -7.76
N VAL A 961 -7.78 19.26 -8.83
CA VAL A 961 -7.29 19.40 -10.21
C VAL A 961 -6.54 20.72 -10.40
N ARG A 962 -7.09 21.84 -9.93
CA ARG A 962 -6.42 23.16 -9.98
C ARG A 962 -5.10 23.14 -9.20
N HIS A 963 -5.05 22.48 -8.04
CA HIS A 963 -3.82 22.37 -7.24
C HIS A 963 -2.79 21.42 -7.87
N ARG A 964 -3.23 20.34 -8.55
CA ARG A 964 -2.35 19.42 -9.27
C ARG A 964 -1.75 20.08 -10.51
N ALA A 965 -2.53 20.89 -11.24
CA ALA A 965 -2.06 21.70 -12.37
C ALA A 965 -1.03 22.78 -11.95
N ALA A 966 -1.10 23.27 -10.71
CA ALA A 966 -0.10 24.18 -10.14
C ALA A 966 1.17 23.48 -9.62
N LEU A 967 1.10 22.15 -9.36
CA LEU A 967 2.22 21.34 -8.89
C LEU A 967 2.95 20.60 -10.03
N SER A 968 2.26 20.33 -11.15
CA SER A 968 2.90 19.87 -12.38
C SER A 968 3.73 21.00 -13.00
N PRO A 969 5.05 20.84 -13.18
CA PRO A 969 5.80 21.73 -14.04
C PRO A 969 5.21 21.68 -15.46
N SER A 970 5.26 22.81 -16.17
CA SER A 970 5.25 22.75 -17.64
C SER A 970 6.37 21.80 -18.07
N THR A 971 6.11 20.93 -19.05
CA THR A 971 6.95 19.78 -19.39
C THR A 971 8.32 20.17 -19.96
N ALA A 972 9.22 20.58 -19.08
CA ALA A 972 10.65 20.46 -19.31
C ALA A 972 10.98 18.98 -19.46
N GLU A 973 11.76 18.62 -20.49
CA GLU A 973 12.29 17.27 -20.59
C GLU A 973 13.12 16.94 -19.33
N PRO A 974 13.18 15.66 -18.90
CA PRO A 974 14.18 15.27 -17.92
C PRO A 974 15.58 15.67 -18.44
N PRO A 975 16.48 16.16 -17.56
CA PRO A 975 17.81 16.58 -17.97
C PRO A 975 18.51 15.41 -18.69
N VAL A 976 19.24 15.68 -19.78
CA VAL A 976 19.48 14.65 -20.82
C VAL A 976 20.28 13.44 -20.32
N TRP A 977 21.14 13.61 -19.33
CA TRP A 977 21.86 12.52 -18.63
C TRP A 977 20.94 11.58 -17.81
N LEU A 978 19.65 11.91 -17.68
CA LEU A 978 18.60 11.11 -17.05
C LEU A 978 17.57 10.56 -18.09
N LYS A 979 17.87 10.61 -19.40
CA LYS A 979 16.98 10.06 -20.43
C LYS A 979 17.09 8.53 -20.50
N ASP A 980 15.93 7.88 -20.47
CA ASP A 980 15.77 6.42 -20.47
C ASP A 980 16.62 5.72 -21.56
N PRO A 981 17.54 4.79 -21.19
CA PRO A 981 18.41 4.11 -22.15
C PRO A 981 17.62 3.35 -23.24
N ARG A 982 16.38 2.92 -22.95
CA ARG A 982 15.50 2.23 -23.91
C ARG A 982 15.12 3.08 -25.12
N ARG A 983 15.26 4.42 -25.06
CA ARG A 983 15.04 5.30 -26.22
C ARG A 983 16.14 5.26 -27.27
N ARG A 984 17.24 4.54 -27.05
CA ARG A 984 18.32 4.36 -28.05
C ARG A 984 18.08 3.22 -29.04
N GLU A 985 17.25 2.23 -28.69
CA GLU A 985 17.11 0.98 -29.47
C GLU A 985 15.90 0.94 -30.43
N GLN A 986 15.01 1.95 -30.40
CA GLN A 986 13.86 2.05 -31.30
C GLN A 986 13.99 3.19 -32.32
N ARG A 987 14.87 3.00 -33.29
CA ARG A 987 14.76 3.62 -34.63
C ARG A 987 15.00 2.54 -35.69
N PRO A 988 14.07 2.29 -36.63
CA PRO A 988 14.32 1.40 -37.75
C PRO A 988 15.45 1.97 -38.63
N GLY A 989 16.31 1.09 -39.14
CA GLY A 989 17.57 1.49 -39.75
C GLY A 989 17.41 2.20 -41.10
N ILE A 990 18.16 3.29 -41.27
CA ILE A 990 18.50 3.87 -42.57
C ILE A 990 20.03 3.97 -42.61
N SER A 991 20.68 3.14 -43.43
CA SER A 991 22.13 3.20 -43.67
C SER A 991 22.50 4.45 -44.48
N PRO A 992 23.68 5.02 -44.23
CA PRO A 992 24.69 4.95 -45.30
C PRO A 992 26.16 4.88 -44.82
N GLY A 993 27.05 4.54 -45.75
CA GLY A 993 28.40 5.14 -45.82
C GLY A 993 29.52 4.45 -45.04
N VAL A 994 30.32 3.62 -45.74
CA VAL A 994 31.57 3.05 -45.22
C VAL A 994 32.69 4.09 -45.17
N SER A 995 33.19 4.41 -43.97
CA SER A 995 34.62 4.69 -43.68
C SER A 995 34.81 4.82 -42.15
N GLY A 996 35.98 4.52 -41.57
CA GLY A 996 37.19 3.98 -42.21
C GLY A 996 38.50 4.14 -41.43
N GLU A 997 38.49 4.40 -40.12
CA GLU A 997 39.72 4.51 -39.31
C GLU A 997 39.65 3.68 -38.01
N GLN A 998 40.73 2.95 -37.73
CA GLN A 998 40.96 2.30 -36.44
C GLN A 998 41.78 3.23 -35.55
N ARG A 999 41.34 3.45 -34.30
CA ARG A 999 42.24 3.88 -33.22
C ARG A 999 42.06 3.01 -31.98
N SER A 1000 43.19 2.67 -31.37
CA SER A 1000 43.31 1.76 -30.24
C SER A 1000 42.61 2.31 -29.00
N GLY A 1001 41.81 1.48 -28.34
CA GLY A 1001 41.17 1.84 -27.08
C GLY A 1001 42.18 2.01 -25.94
N VAL A 1002 41.97 3.04 -25.13
CA VAL A 1002 42.48 3.14 -23.77
C VAL A 1002 41.26 3.08 -22.86
N ALA A 1003 41.17 2.04 -22.03
CA ALA A 1003 40.07 1.91 -21.08
C ALA A 1003 40.25 2.89 -19.92
N LEU A 1004 39.25 3.72 -19.68
CA LEU A 1004 39.02 4.43 -18.42
C LEU A 1004 37.62 4.02 -17.91
N PRO A 1005 37.43 3.96 -16.58
CA PRO A 1005 36.18 3.43 -16.01
C PRO A 1005 34.99 4.33 -16.34
N ALA A 1006 33.84 3.70 -16.56
CA ALA A 1006 32.57 4.40 -16.77
C ALA A 1006 32.17 5.21 -15.51
N TRP A 1007 31.56 6.37 -15.76
CA TRP A 1007 30.88 7.22 -14.78
C TRP A 1007 29.37 7.05 -14.91
#